data_AF-L1IG07-F1
#
_entry.id   AF-L1IG07-F1
#
_cell.length_a   1.000
_cell.length_b   1.000
_cell.length_c   1.000
_cell.angle_alpha   90.00
_cell.angle_beta   90.00
_cell.angle_gamma   90.00
#
_symmetry.space_group_name_H-M   'P 1'
#
loop_
_entity.id
_entity.type
_entity.pdbx_description
1 polymer ?
#
loop_
_entity_poly.entity_id
_entity_poly.type
_entity_poly.pdbx_seq_one_letter_code
_entity_poly.pdbx_strand_id
1 'polypeptide(L)'
;MPEKQESTFLQVIEQLEECQKSFAVHRKCIMKLKQAQSADPDTFQRALTQSIDRAMLVFKREPAVERFLQFVASFISFTNDKYSSDGELACVLLKRMIPLTCARDKAVRFRACQLTAKLLNSLGEDAEVSEELFDEILHAMLARLHDKVPVVRPTDLSDAVTMEYVRLVSNDTSKEVRKAVLANMGVSSVTLPFILERTRDVREDVRKYAYNVVSIKIDVKSLQISQRIFLVENGLKDRNELVRKACTDMICNKWVAKGSGNPIAFLKLLDVEIYSEATERALRAVLGSGKLKSPASFLPENRSALQAEEAFYWRVLGKVAVERNDDDMMDATLPELSDFCQVLESNMGSSSFVTTELLKFVPLLDLGDELGRKKLYTMLGSILLSLEQPMSLISHVMTGLHCLESNSESFVAFIAGILKQLLEFAEVDASKAFLHRCLVDENDDIRKEALECLGLFCLLDEHIAASYIPLFLQVLAHDTEKLQARRDSSSLPPSSSYLHPSSWLLQVTLLQVCALSAILDILLVFKQSDWNKVPENLLEVGGDSAAGTSVWQQVVQSLSNGSFLLRATAAEGLAKLLYAGRLRAAGHEVEKQTTLALLFAYFASSAEEESAMRQCLAVFFPTFAAKEADNLLVLGAIALPALRIILEAPRGSPLAKVNALQVGQYLLSLLEDAAKGEDAIKASKRAKLTIASLICEELTGCDSSASVKCSCLRLSLLVLSFASSLPARPHPRFRIRAE
;
A
#
# COMPACT_ATOMS: atom_id res chain seq x y z
N MET A 1 66.28 20.28 -29.12
CA MET A 1 65.16 19.32 -29.29
C MET A 1 64.03 19.41 -28.23
N PRO A 2 64.11 20.11 -27.08
CA PRO A 2 62.96 20.23 -26.15
C PRO A 2 61.81 21.15 -26.63
N GLU A 3 62.12 22.29 -27.27
CA GLU A 3 61.11 23.33 -27.56
C GLU A 3 59.97 22.89 -28.49
N LYS A 4 60.25 22.03 -29.47
CA LYS A 4 59.23 21.54 -30.41
C LYS A 4 58.24 20.58 -29.74
N GLN A 5 58.71 19.72 -28.83
CA GLN A 5 57.85 18.82 -28.06
C GLN A 5 57.01 19.60 -27.04
N GLU A 6 57.56 20.67 -26.46
CA GLU A 6 56.84 21.55 -25.53
C GLU A 6 55.74 22.36 -26.24
N SER A 7 56.02 22.86 -27.45
CA SER A 7 55.01 23.52 -28.29
C SER A 7 53.87 22.57 -28.69
N THR A 8 54.16 21.33 -29.08
CA THR A 8 53.12 20.33 -29.42
C THR A 8 52.29 19.96 -28.19
N PHE A 9 52.92 19.81 -27.03
CA PHE A 9 52.23 19.52 -25.77
C PHE A 9 51.20 20.60 -25.42
N LEU A 10 51.60 21.88 -25.51
CA LEU A 10 50.71 23.02 -25.25
C LEU A 10 49.51 23.05 -26.21
N GLN A 11 49.73 22.77 -27.50
CA GLN A 11 48.66 22.71 -28.50
C GLN A 11 47.64 21.61 -28.19
N VAL A 12 48.09 20.44 -27.71
CA VAL A 12 47.19 19.36 -27.27
C VAL A 12 46.36 19.81 -26.06
N ILE A 13 47.01 20.41 -25.05
CA ILE A 13 46.32 20.91 -23.85
C ILE A 13 45.26 21.96 -24.22
N GLU A 14 45.57 22.92 -25.10
CA GLU A 14 44.60 23.92 -25.57
C GLU A 14 43.35 23.29 -26.18
N GLN A 15 43.49 22.20 -26.96
CA GLN A 15 42.32 21.53 -27.53
C GLN A 15 41.52 20.74 -26.47
N LEU A 16 42.20 20.19 -25.45
CA LEU A 16 41.56 19.53 -24.30
C LEU A 16 40.88 20.52 -23.35
N GLU A 17 41.34 21.76 -23.29
CA GLU A 17 40.65 22.86 -22.60
C GLU A 17 39.45 23.35 -23.41
N GLU A 18 39.60 23.47 -24.74
CA GLU A 18 38.50 23.89 -25.61
C GLU A 18 37.31 22.93 -25.55
N CYS A 19 37.55 21.61 -25.52
CA CYS A 19 36.46 20.63 -25.47
C CYS A 19 35.61 20.71 -24.19
N GLN A 20 36.14 21.30 -23.11
CA GLN A 20 35.40 21.51 -21.86
C GLN A 20 34.33 22.59 -21.97
N LYS A 21 34.33 23.43 -23.02
CA LYS A 21 33.38 24.55 -23.16
C LYS A 21 31.99 24.11 -23.59
N SER A 22 31.88 23.22 -24.60
CA SER A 22 30.57 22.73 -25.10
C SER A 22 30.68 21.42 -25.88
N PHE A 23 29.58 20.67 -25.98
CA PHE A 23 29.54 19.47 -26.84
C PHE A 23 29.70 19.81 -28.33
N ALA A 24 29.32 21.02 -28.76
CA ALA A 24 29.37 21.43 -30.17
C ALA A 24 30.80 21.49 -30.74
N VAL A 25 31.81 21.76 -29.88
CA VAL A 25 33.21 21.84 -30.32
C VAL A 25 33.91 20.47 -30.38
N HIS A 26 33.31 19.41 -29.82
CA HIS A 26 33.94 18.09 -29.69
C HIS A 26 34.45 17.58 -31.05
N ARG A 27 33.62 17.58 -32.09
CA ARG A 27 34.02 17.07 -33.42
C ARG A 27 35.23 17.81 -33.99
N LYS A 28 35.30 19.13 -33.83
CA LYS A 28 36.43 19.95 -34.29
C LYS A 28 37.70 19.65 -33.51
N CYS A 29 37.60 19.55 -32.18
CA CYS A 29 38.73 19.21 -31.32
C CYS A 29 39.24 17.78 -31.59
N ILE A 30 38.35 16.80 -31.80
CA ILE A 30 38.72 15.42 -32.16
C ILE A 30 39.56 15.41 -33.45
N MET A 31 39.12 16.10 -34.51
CA MET A 31 39.86 16.13 -35.77
C MET A 31 41.29 16.66 -35.61
N LYS A 32 41.48 17.73 -34.83
CA LYS A 32 42.81 18.29 -34.54
C LYS A 32 43.66 17.35 -33.68
N LEU A 33 43.05 16.74 -32.66
CA LEU A 33 43.78 15.83 -31.77
C LEU A 33 44.12 14.50 -32.44
N LYS A 34 43.32 14.00 -33.37
CA LYS A 34 43.67 12.82 -34.19
C LYS A 34 44.89 13.13 -35.08
N GLN A 35 44.99 14.34 -35.63
CA GLN A 35 46.20 14.77 -36.34
C GLN A 35 47.42 14.87 -35.41
N ALA A 36 47.25 15.44 -34.21
CA ALA A 36 48.32 15.52 -33.23
C ALA A 36 48.79 14.14 -32.74
N GLN A 37 47.85 13.21 -32.51
CA GLN A 37 48.12 11.82 -32.15
C GLN A 37 48.94 11.11 -33.22
N SER A 38 48.58 11.24 -34.50
CA SER A 38 49.35 10.63 -35.60
C SER A 38 50.74 11.25 -35.77
N ALA A 39 50.93 12.51 -35.38
CA ALA A 39 52.20 13.23 -35.55
C ALA A 39 53.19 12.98 -34.41
N ASP A 40 52.71 12.93 -33.15
CA ASP A 40 53.51 12.68 -31.95
C ASP A 40 52.67 11.93 -30.89
N PRO A 41 52.57 10.59 -31.00
CA PRO A 41 51.74 9.78 -30.11
C PRO A 41 52.11 9.91 -28.63
N ASP A 42 53.41 9.94 -28.31
CA ASP A 42 53.92 9.98 -26.93
C ASP A 42 53.56 11.30 -26.24
N THR A 43 53.77 12.43 -26.92
CA THR A 43 53.41 13.74 -26.38
C THR A 43 51.90 13.88 -26.22
N PHE A 44 51.12 13.39 -27.19
CA PHE A 44 49.66 13.36 -27.11
C PHE A 44 49.17 12.53 -25.90
N GLN A 45 49.66 11.30 -25.77
CA GLN A 45 49.27 10.39 -24.70
C GLN A 45 49.62 10.96 -23.33
N ARG A 46 50.80 11.59 -23.19
CA ARG A 46 51.21 12.27 -21.96
C ARG A 46 50.28 13.43 -21.60
N ALA A 47 49.93 14.30 -22.56
CA ALA A 47 49.03 15.43 -22.35
C ALA A 47 47.60 14.99 -21.99
N LEU A 48 47.08 13.98 -22.68
CA LEU A 48 45.78 13.40 -22.42
C LEU A 48 45.73 12.80 -20.99
N THR A 49 46.74 12.02 -20.64
CA THR A 49 46.82 11.35 -19.32
C THR A 49 46.87 12.36 -18.18
N GLN A 50 47.69 13.42 -18.30
CA GLN A 50 47.76 14.48 -17.28
C GLN A 50 46.42 15.22 -17.13
N SER A 51 45.70 15.41 -18.23
CA SER A 51 44.38 16.05 -18.22
C SER A 51 43.33 15.16 -17.54
N ILE A 52 43.38 13.85 -17.80
CA ILE A 52 42.55 12.84 -17.12
C ILE A 52 42.83 12.83 -15.61
N ASP A 53 44.11 12.84 -15.19
CA ASP A 53 44.47 12.82 -13.77
C ASP A 53 43.90 14.03 -13.01
N ARG A 54 43.87 15.21 -13.63
CA ARG A 54 43.21 16.41 -13.06
C ARG A 54 41.70 16.22 -12.92
N ALA A 55 41.06 15.64 -13.92
CA ALA A 55 39.62 15.34 -13.89
C ALA A 55 39.25 14.33 -12.78
N MET A 56 40.15 13.38 -12.46
CA MET A 56 39.91 12.36 -11.43
C MET A 56 39.72 12.94 -10.03
N LEU A 57 40.27 14.12 -9.74
CA LEU A 57 40.20 14.75 -8.41
C LEU A 57 38.88 15.47 -8.14
N VAL A 58 38.01 15.63 -9.14
CA VAL A 58 36.79 16.45 -9.04
C VAL A 58 35.58 15.58 -8.73
N PHE A 59 35.12 15.55 -7.47
CA PHE A 59 33.97 14.73 -7.07
C PHE A 59 32.62 15.26 -7.58
N LYS A 60 32.42 16.58 -7.57
CA LYS A 60 31.18 17.21 -8.04
C LYS A 60 31.02 17.02 -9.55
N ARG A 61 29.80 16.81 -10.05
CA ARG A 61 29.49 16.71 -11.48
C ARG A 61 29.53 18.08 -12.16
N GLU A 62 30.70 18.70 -12.18
CA GLU A 62 30.95 19.95 -12.87
C GLU A 62 30.79 19.76 -14.39
N PRO A 63 29.99 20.58 -15.09
CA PRO A 63 29.71 20.39 -16.51
C PRO A 63 30.96 20.32 -17.40
N ALA A 64 32.02 21.05 -17.06
CA ALA A 64 33.29 21.01 -17.78
C ALA A 64 33.95 19.63 -17.71
N VAL A 65 33.99 19.01 -16.52
CA VAL A 65 34.56 17.67 -16.31
C VAL A 65 33.69 16.60 -16.97
N GLU A 66 32.36 16.72 -16.88
CA GLU A 66 31.44 15.79 -17.55
C GLU A 66 31.62 15.82 -19.08
N ARG A 67 31.75 17.02 -19.67
CA ARG A 67 32.03 17.19 -21.10
C ARG A 67 33.39 16.63 -21.48
N PHE A 68 34.44 16.87 -20.69
CA PHE A 68 35.77 16.32 -20.92
C PHE A 68 35.78 14.79 -20.90
N LEU A 69 35.19 14.15 -19.89
CA LEU A 69 35.14 12.69 -19.82
C LEU A 69 34.29 12.09 -20.96
N GLN A 70 33.22 12.78 -21.37
CA GLN A 70 32.47 12.40 -22.57
C GLN A 70 33.31 12.58 -23.85
N PHE A 71 34.09 13.64 -23.94
CA PHE A 71 34.99 13.90 -25.06
C PHE A 71 36.03 12.78 -25.20
N VAL A 72 36.64 12.31 -24.11
CA VAL A 72 37.61 11.20 -24.13
C VAL A 72 37.00 9.95 -24.76
N ALA A 73 35.79 9.56 -24.33
CA ALA A 73 35.07 8.42 -24.92
C ALA A 73 34.73 8.66 -26.40
N SER A 74 34.20 9.84 -26.75
CA SER A 74 33.89 10.20 -28.14
C SER A 74 35.12 10.29 -29.05
N PHE A 75 36.29 10.63 -28.52
CA PHE A 75 37.55 10.66 -29.28
C PHE A 75 38.02 9.26 -29.65
N ILE A 76 37.88 8.32 -28.71
CA ILE A 76 38.26 6.91 -28.88
C ILE A 76 37.34 6.23 -29.88
N SER A 77 36.03 6.45 -29.77
CA SER A 77 35.03 5.86 -30.66
C SER A 77 34.87 6.59 -32.00
N PHE A 78 35.67 7.63 -32.27
CA PHE A 78 35.52 8.46 -33.47
C PHE A 78 35.95 7.71 -34.73
N THR A 79 35.05 7.65 -35.71
CA THR A 79 35.30 7.03 -37.03
C THR A 79 34.98 7.99 -38.18
N ASN A 80 35.80 7.97 -39.23
CA ASN A 80 35.55 8.58 -40.54
C ASN A 80 36.43 7.94 -41.62
N ASP A 81 36.39 8.45 -42.85
CA ASP A 81 37.20 7.94 -43.98
C ASP A 81 38.71 7.89 -43.72
N LYS A 82 39.22 8.65 -42.74
CA LYS A 82 40.65 8.79 -42.42
C LYS A 82 41.05 8.11 -41.09
N TYR A 83 40.12 7.95 -40.16
CA TYR A 83 40.38 7.51 -38.79
C TYR A 83 39.41 6.41 -38.39
N SER A 84 39.94 5.33 -37.82
CA SER A 84 39.16 4.27 -37.17
C SER A 84 39.06 4.49 -35.65
N SER A 85 38.19 3.72 -35.01
CA SER A 85 38.08 3.66 -33.56
C SER A 85 39.39 3.18 -32.94
N ASP A 86 39.81 3.84 -31.86
CA ASP A 86 41.09 3.62 -31.21
C ASP A 86 40.96 2.63 -30.04
N GLY A 87 40.71 1.37 -30.37
CA GLY A 87 40.53 0.30 -29.38
C GLY A 87 41.77 0.09 -28.51
N GLU A 88 42.97 0.28 -29.06
CA GLU A 88 44.22 0.16 -28.32
C GLU A 88 44.35 1.22 -27.22
N LEU A 89 44.08 2.49 -27.55
CA LEU A 89 44.05 3.57 -26.55
C LEU A 89 42.96 3.33 -25.50
N ALA A 90 41.81 2.79 -25.89
CA ALA A 90 40.75 2.41 -24.95
C ALA A 90 41.25 1.39 -23.92
N CYS A 91 41.90 0.31 -24.39
CA CYS A 91 42.49 -0.72 -23.54
C CYS A 91 43.58 -0.16 -22.61
N VAL A 92 44.44 0.75 -23.10
CA VAL A 92 45.47 1.43 -22.29
C VAL A 92 44.82 2.26 -21.17
N LEU A 93 43.77 3.02 -21.48
CA LEU A 93 43.06 3.82 -20.49
C LEU A 93 42.29 2.94 -19.49
N LEU A 94 41.66 1.85 -19.94
CA LEU A 94 40.98 0.89 -19.06
C LEU A 94 41.96 0.27 -18.06
N LYS A 95 43.11 -0.22 -18.52
CA LYS A 95 44.20 -0.74 -17.68
C LYS A 95 44.69 0.30 -16.67
N ARG A 96 44.76 1.58 -17.06
CA ARG A 96 45.10 2.68 -16.15
C ARG A 96 44.02 2.94 -15.11
N MET A 97 42.74 2.83 -15.47
CA MET A 97 41.63 3.13 -14.56
C MET A 97 41.44 2.04 -13.49
N ILE A 98 41.66 0.77 -13.81
CA ILE A 98 41.50 -0.37 -12.89
C ILE A 98 42.09 -0.12 -11.49
N PRO A 99 43.39 0.20 -11.31
CA PRO A 99 43.96 0.43 -9.98
C PRO A 99 43.38 1.67 -9.29
N LEU A 100 42.94 2.68 -10.04
CA LEU A 100 42.36 3.92 -9.50
C LEU A 100 40.96 3.70 -8.91
N THR A 101 40.25 2.64 -9.31
CA THR A 101 39.00 2.23 -8.67
C THR A 101 39.20 1.86 -7.20
N CYS A 102 40.41 1.50 -6.79
CA CYS A 102 40.77 1.17 -5.41
C CYS A 102 41.42 2.34 -4.64
N ALA A 103 41.44 3.55 -5.20
CA ALA A 103 42.05 4.71 -4.55
C ALA A 103 41.39 5.06 -3.21
N ARG A 104 42.16 5.61 -2.26
CA ARG A 104 41.60 6.09 -0.97
C ARG A 104 40.60 7.23 -1.18
N ASP A 105 40.90 8.11 -2.13
CA ASP A 105 40.06 9.26 -2.43
C ASP A 105 38.75 8.84 -3.12
N LYS A 106 37.63 9.44 -2.71
CA LYS A 106 36.30 9.10 -3.24
C LYS A 106 36.05 9.69 -4.64
N ALA A 107 36.64 10.84 -4.96
CA ALA A 107 36.54 11.46 -6.27
C ALA A 107 37.23 10.59 -7.32
N VAL A 108 38.44 10.14 -7.01
CA VAL A 108 39.24 9.31 -7.90
C VAL A 108 38.51 8.01 -8.22
N ARG A 109 37.97 7.31 -7.21
CA ARG A 109 37.19 6.08 -7.43
C ARG A 109 35.97 6.32 -8.29
N PHE A 110 35.19 7.36 -7.98
CA PHE A 110 34.00 7.72 -8.75
C PHE A 110 34.34 7.99 -10.23
N ARG A 111 35.37 8.80 -10.48
CA ARG A 111 35.77 9.21 -11.82
C ARG A 111 36.42 8.08 -12.61
N ALA A 112 37.18 7.20 -11.95
CA ALA A 112 37.73 6.00 -12.56
C ALA A 112 36.60 5.07 -13.04
N CYS A 113 35.65 4.73 -12.17
CA CYS A 113 34.47 3.93 -12.55
C CYS A 113 33.64 4.61 -13.65
N GLN A 114 33.45 5.93 -13.57
CA GLN A 114 32.70 6.69 -14.57
C GLN A 114 33.38 6.67 -15.95
N LEU A 115 34.70 6.87 -16.00
CA LEU A 115 35.44 6.85 -17.26
C LEU A 115 35.47 5.42 -17.82
N THR A 116 35.72 4.40 -17.00
CA THR A 116 35.62 2.98 -17.40
C THR A 116 34.27 2.69 -18.05
N ALA A 117 33.16 3.07 -17.41
CA ALA A 117 31.82 2.86 -17.97
C ALA A 117 31.60 3.62 -19.29
N LYS A 118 32.07 4.87 -19.41
CA LYS A 118 31.97 5.64 -20.66
C LYS A 118 32.78 5.00 -21.79
N LEU A 119 33.97 4.50 -21.49
CA LEU A 119 34.84 3.83 -22.46
C LEU A 119 34.17 2.56 -22.97
N LEU A 120 33.72 1.67 -22.07
CA LEU A 120 33.04 0.42 -22.42
C LEU A 120 31.79 0.68 -23.29
N ASN A 121 30.95 1.65 -22.92
CA ASN A 121 29.76 2.00 -23.69
C ASN A 121 30.05 2.69 -25.04
N SER A 122 31.27 3.17 -25.25
CA SER A 122 31.69 3.83 -26.50
C SER A 122 32.44 2.90 -27.44
N LEU A 123 32.88 1.74 -26.97
CA LEU A 123 33.42 0.68 -27.81
C LEU A 123 32.28 0.16 -28.70
N GLY A 124 32.54 0.01 -30.00
CA GLY A 124 31.56 -0.53 -30.94
C GLY A 124 31.26 -2.00 -30.66
N GLU A 125 30.19 -2.53 -31.25
CA GLU A 125 29.78 -3.94 -31.07
C GLU A 125 30.87 -4.93 -31.52
N ASP A 126 31.75 -4.51 -32.45
CA ASP A 126 32.87 -5.31 -32.98
C ASP A 126 34.20 -5.11 -32.23
N ALA A 127 34.21 -4.40 -31.09
CA ALA A 127 35.44 -4.13 -30.35
C ALA A 127 35.90 -5.35 -29.56
N GLU A 128 37.08 -5.88 -29.90
CA GLU A 128 37.69 -7.00 -29.17
C GLU A 128 38.46 -6.49 -27.93
N VAL A 129 37.99 -6.88 -26.75
CA VAL A 129 38.71 -6.72 -25.47
C VAL A 129 39.26 -8.09 -25.09
N SER A 130 40.53 -8.18 -24.71
CA SER A 130 41.12 -9.47 -24.31
C SER A 130 40.39 -10.02 -23.07
N GLU A 131 40.28 -11.35 -23.01
CA GLU A 131 39.58 -12.04 -21.91
C GLU A 131 40.20 -11.68 -20.55
N GLU A 132 41.53 -11.54 -20.47
CA GLU A 132 42.21 -11.17 -19.22
C GLU A 132 41.86 -9.75 -18.78
N LEU A 133 41.83 -8.79 -19.72
CA LEU A 133 41.46 -7.41 -19.40
C LEU A 133 39.98 -7.34 -18.99
N PHE A 134 39.12 -8.12 -19.63
CA PHE A 134 37.71 -8.21 -19.26
C PHE A 134 37.53 -8.73 -17.83
N ASP A 135 38.24 -9.81 -17.45
CA ASP A 135 38.20 -10.37 -16.11
C ASP A 135 38.75 -9.40 -15.05
N GLU A 136 39.84 -8.67 -15.36
CA GLU A 136 40.38 -7.63 -14.48
C GLU A 136 39.37 -6.50 -14.24
N ILE A 137 38.70 -6.04 -15.31
CA ILE A 137 37.65 -5.02 -15.22
C ILE A 137 36.49 -5.56 -14.39
N LEU A 138 36.03 -6.78 -14.66
CA LEU A 138 34.92 -7.41 -13.96
C LEU A 138 35.20 -7.54 -12.47
N HIS A 139 36.38 -8.07 -12.10
CA HIS A 139 36.80 -8.22 -10.71
C HIS A 139 36.87 -6.86 -9.99
N ALA A 140 37.48 -5.85 -10.63
CA ALA A 140 37.57 -4.51 -10.08
C ALA A 140 36.18 -3.86 -9.89
N MET A 141 35.29 -3.98 -10.87
CA MET A 141 33.94 -3.40 -10.82
C MET A 141 33.05 -4.10 -9.79
N LEU A 142 33.09 -5.42 -9.68
CA LEU A 142 32.35 -6.17 -8.65
C LEU A 142 32.73 -5.69 -7.24
N ALA A 143 34.02 -5.48 -6.96
CA ALA A 143 34.48 -4.95 -5.69
C ALA A 143 34.00 -3.51 -5.39
N ARG A 144 33.52 -2.76 -6.40
CA ARG A 144 32.95 -1.40 -6.25
C ARG A 144 31.45 -1.39 -6.06
N LEU A 145 30.74 -2.48 -6.34
CA LEU A 145 29.32 -2.60 -6.02
C LEU A 145 29.07 -2.50 -4.51
N HIS A 146 30.07 -2.77 -3.69
CA HIS A 146 30.03 -2.61 -2.22
C HIS A 146 30.72 -1.34 -1.70
N ASP A 147 30.96 -0.34 -2.56
CA ASP A 147 31.63 0.89 -2.12
C ASP A 147 30.83 1.60 -1.02
N LYS A 148 31.55 2.24 -0.09
CA LYS A 148 30.97 3.07 0.98
C LYS A 148 30.22 4.28 0.42
N VAL A 149 30.63 4.79 -0.74
CA VAL A 149 30.00 5.93 -1.39
C VAL A 149 29.05 5.43 -2.48
N PRO A 150 27.73 5.67 -2.37
CA PRO A 150 26.76 5.08 -3.29
C PRO A 150 26.99 5.38 -4.77
N VAL A 151 27.47 6.59 -5.10
CA VAL A 151 27.69 7.01 -6.50
C VAL A 151 28.81 6.24 -7.23
N VAL A 152 29.63 5.47 -6.50
CA VAL A 152 30.79 4.74 -7.04
C VAL A 152 30.42 3.34 -7.57
N ARG A 153 29.23 2.82 -7.23
CA ARG A 153 28.80 1.46 -7.62
C ARG A 153 28.52 1.39 -9.14
N PRO A 154 29.25 0.58 -9.92
CA PRO A 154 29.21 0.56 -11.39
C PRO A 154 27.99 -0.18 -11.98
N THR A 155 27.88 -0.20 -13.31
CA THR A 155 26.81 -0.86 -14.07
C THR A 155 27.37 -1.72 -15.25
N ASP A 156 27.15 -3.06 -15.20
CA ASP A 156 27.33 -4.20 -16.17
C ASP A 156 28.69 -4.97 -16.11
N LEU A 157 28.90 -6.32 -16.29
CA LEU A 157 28.28 -7.48 -17.02
C LEU A 157 28.49 -8.88 -16.32
N SER A 158 27.61 -9.89 -16.57
CA SER A 158 27.62 -11.36 -16.23
C SER A 158 26.60 -11.90 -15.19
N ASP A 159 26.42 -13.24 -15.08
CA ASP A 159 25.49 -13.91 -14.13
C ASP A 159 25.72 -13.52 -12.66
N ALA A 160 26.98 -13.31 -12.27
CA ALA A 160 27.32 -12.78 -10.94
C ALA A 160 26.88 -11.32 -10.78
N VAL A 161 26.94 -10.52 -11.85
CA VAL A 161 26.48 -9.13 -11.86
C VAL A 161 24.96 -9.05 -11.78
N THR A 162 24.24 -9.93 -12.49
CA THR A 162 22.77 -10.02 -12.38
C THR A 162 22.35 -10.25 -10.93
N MET A 163 23.03 -11.15 -10.22
CA MET A 163 22.70 -11.40 -8.82
C MET A 163 23.05 -10.22 -7.91
N GLU A 164 24.16 -9.53 -8.18
CA GLU A 164 24.52 -8.35 -7.40
C GLU A 164 23.59 -7.16 -7.69
N TYR A 165 23.11 -6.99 -8.92
CA TYR A 165 22.04 -6.05 -9.25
C TYR A 165 20.75 -6.34 -8.51
N VAL A 166 20.34 -7.62 -8.45
CA VAL A 166 19.19 -8.05 -7.65
C VAL A 166 19.37 -7.68 -6.18
N ARG A 167 20.57 -7.89 -5.62
CA ARG A 167 20.88 -7.49 -4.25
C ARG A 167 20.81 -5.97 -4.06
N LEU A 168 21.43 -5.19 -4.94
CA LEU A 168 21.51 -3.73 -4.85
C LEU A 168 20.13 -3.08 -5.02
N VAL A 169 19.34 -3.51 -6.01
CA VAL A 169 18.01 -2.95 -6.22
C VAL A 169 17.10 -3.18 -5.02
N SER A 170 17.29 -4.29 -4.30
CA SER A 170 16.47 -4.68 -3.16
C SER A 170 16.92 -4.01 -1.85
N ASN A 171 18.23 -3.99 -1.59
CA ASN A 171 18.79 -3.72 -0.26
C ASN A 171 19.55 -2.41 -0.14
N ASP A 172 19.88 -1.74 -1.25
CA ASP A 172 20.70 -0.54 -1.18
C ASP A 172 19.93 0.63 -0.57
N THR A 173 20.53 1.34 0.38
CA THR A 173 19.90 2.49 1.05
C THR A 173 19.78 3.70 0.11
N SER A 174 20.64 3.82 -0.90
CA SER A 174 20.67 4.95 -1.82
C SER A 174 19.69 4.78 -2.98
N LYS A 175 18.74 5.72 -3.07
CA LYS A 175 17.76 5.78 -4.16
C LYS A 175 18.39 5.91 -5.55
N GLU A 176 19.53 6.59 -5.65
CA GLU A 176 20.20 6.80 -6.94
C GLU A 176 20.90 5.54 -7.45
N VAL A 177 21.37 4.69 -6.53
CA VAL A 177 21.93 3.37 -6.87
C VAL A 177 20.81 2.48 -7.37
N ARG A 178 19.68 2.40 -6.66
CA ARG A 178 18.54 1.60 -7.09
C ARG A 178 18.02 2.03 -8.48
N LYS A 179 17.99 3.33 -8.77
CA LYS A 179 17.65 3.84 -10.12
C LYS A 179 18.69 3.50 -11.17
N ALA A 180 19.98 3.64 -10.86
CA ALA A 180 21.05 3.26 -11.79
C ALA A 180 21.00 1.76 -12.11
N VAL A 181 20.74 0.92 -11.11
CA VAL A 181 20.55 -0.52 -11.31
C VAL A 181 19.32 -0.80 -12.18
N LEU A 182 18.15 -0.20 -11.91
CA LEU A 182 16.96 -0.35 -12.77
C LEU A 182 17.23 0.07 -14.23
N ALA A 183 18.02 1.11 -14.43
CA ALA A 183 18.37 1.63 -15.75
C ALA A 183 19.20 0.62 -16.57
N ASN A 184 20.05 -0.17 -15.92
CA ASN A 184 21.02 -1.05 -16.59
C ASN A 184 20.71 -2.54 -16.45
N MET A 185 19.84 -2.92 -15.49
CA MET A 185 19.41 -4.31 -15.32
C MET A 185 18.69 -4.80 -16.58
N GLY A 186 19.16 -5.94 -17.11
CA GLY A 186 18.50 -6.67 -18.19
C GLY A 186 17.19 -7.30 -17.71
N VAL A 187 16.22 -7.43 -18.61
CA VAL A 187 14.91 -8.05 -18.30
C VAL A 187 14.97 -9.55 -18.58
N SER A 188 14.74 -10.36 -17.57
CA SER A 188 14.62 -11.83 -17.65
C SER A 188 13.57 -12.33 -16.66
N SER A 189 13.25 -13.63 -16.69
CA SER A 189 12.37 -14.25 -15.69
C SER A 189 12.89 -14.09 -14.26
N VAL A 190 14.21 -14.01 -14.07
CA VAL A 190 14.86 -13.84 -12.76
C VAL A 190 14.79 -12.39 -12.28
N THR A 191 15.04 -11.42 -13.16
CA THR A 191 15.13 -10.00 -12.78
C THR A 191 13.78 -9.28 -12.75
N LEU A 192 12.80 -9.76 -13.54
CA LEU A 192 11.49 -9.15 -13.66
C LEU A 192 10.80 -8.89 -12.31
N PRO A 193 10.72 -9.85 -11.36
CA PRO A 193 10.10 -9.61 -10.05
C PRO A 193 10.71 -8.40 -9.32
N PHE A 194 12.04 -8.27 -9.35
CA PHE A 194 12.76 -7.19 -8.67
C PHE A 194 12.57 -5.83 -9.36
N ILE A 195 12.43 -5.81 -10.68
CA ILE A 195 12.07 -4.59 -11.43
C ILE A 195 10.66 -4.14 -11.03
N LEU A 196 9.69 -5.07 -11.04
CA LEU A 196 8.29 -4.77 -10.71
C LEU A 196 8.15 -4.32 -9.25
N GLU A 197 8.86 -4.96 -8.31
CA GLU A 197 8.82 -4.60 -6.89
C GLU A 197 9.26 -3.15 -6.64
N ARG A 198 10.13 -2.57 -7.49
CA ARG A 198 10.51 -1.15 -7.36
C ARG A 198 9.38 -0.17 -7.66
N THR A 199 8.25 -0.62 -8.19
CA THR A 199 7.02 0.20 -8.20
C THR A 199 6.43 0.40 -6.80
N ARG A 200 6.94 -0.28 -5.77
CA ARG A 200 6.60 -0.12 -4.34
C ARG A 200 7.78 0.37 -3.49
N ASP A 201 8.82 0.92 -4.12
CA ASP A 201 9.99 1.45 -3.41
C ASP A 201 9.62 2.53 -2.38
N VAL A 202 10.35 2.60 -1.27
CA VAL A 202 10.14 3.62 -0.21
C VAL A 202 10.22 5.06 -0.76
N ARG A 203 10.96 5.29 -1.85
CA ARG A 203 11.14 6.60 -2.47
C ARG A 203 10.28 6.74 -3.74
N GLU A 204 9.46 7.79 -3.77
CA GLU A 204 8.54 8.09 -4.88
C GLU A 204 9.23 8.30 -6.24
N ASP A 205 10.44 8.86 -6.24
CA ASP A 205 11.22 9.08 -7.47
C ASP A 205 11.76 7.79 -8.08
N VAL A 206 12.03 6.77 -7.25
CA VAL A 206 12.35 5.41 -7.70
C VAL A 206 11.10 4.73 -8.25
N ARG A 207 9.95 4.81 -7.57
CA ARG A 207 8.68 4.24 -8.05
C ARG A 207 8.29 4.81 -9.42
N LYS A 208 8.34 6.14 -9.57
CA LYS A 208 8.11 6.82 -10.86
C LYS A 208 9.08 6.31 -11.93
N TYR A 209 10.36 6.18 -11.60
CA TYR A 209 11.38 5.70 -12.54
C TYR A 209 11.14 4.23 -12.95
N ALA A 210 10.70 3.38 -12.01
CA ALA A 210 10.36 2.00 -12.30
C ALA A 210 9.24 1.89 -13.34
N TYR A 211 8.17 2.70 -13.26
CA TYR A 211 7.13 2.75 -14.30
C TYR A 211 7.68 3.14 -15.69
N ASN A 212 8.64 4.06 -15.75
CA ASN A 212 9.31 4.40 -17.01
C ASN A 212 10.14 3.22 -17.55
N VAL A 213 10.87 2.52 -16.68
CA VAL A 213 11.66 1.34 -17.06
C VAL A 213 10.74 0.22 -17.59
N VAL A 214 9.64 -0.06 -16.90
CA VAL A 214 8.63 -1.02 -17.36
C VAL A 214 8.08 -0.62 -18.73
N SER A 215 7.72 0.66 -18.90
CA SER A 215 7.20 1.22 -20.17
C SER A 215 8.18 1.09 -21.35
N ILE A 216 9.48 1.18 -21.08
CA ILE A 216 10.53 1.17 -22.12
C ILE A 216 10.99 -0.26 -22.43
N LYS A 217 11.25 -1.08 -21.39
CA LYS A 217 11.95 -2.36 -21.53
C LYS A 217 11.04 -3.59 -21.58
N ILE A 218 9.77 -3.48 -21.19
CA ILE A 218 8.92 -4.65 -20.95
C ILE A 218 7.68 -4.59 -21.82
N ASP A 219 7.43 -5.68 -22.56
CA ASP A 219 6.20 -5.83 -23.33
C ASP A 219 5.04 -6.28 -22.43
N VAL A 220 3.86 -5.68 -22.58
CA VAL A 220 2.69 -6.05 -21.76
C VAL A 220 2.30 -7.52 -21.89
N LYS A 221 2.51 -8.14 -23.07
CA LYS A 221 2.18 -9.56 -23.29
C LYS A 221 3.18 -10.50 -22.61
N SER A 222 4.38 -10.04 -22.23
CA SER A 222 5.31 -10.84 -21.43
C SER A 222 4.98 -10.85 -19.94
N LEU A 223 4.03 -10.02 -19.50
CA LEU A 223 3.54 -9.98 -18.12
C LEU A 223 2.34 -10.92 -17.96
N GLN A 224 2.30 -11.63 -16.84
CA GLN A 224 1.09 -12.33 -16.38
C GLN A 224 -0.01 -11.31 -16.02
N ILE A 225 -1.27 -11.73 -16.08
CA ILE A 225 -2.42 -10.85 -15.75
C ILE A 225 -2.28 -10.30 -14.32
N SER A 226 -1.93 -11.16 -13.36
CA SER A 226 -1.65 -10.75 -11.98
C SER A 226 -0.57 -9.68 -11.86
N GLN A 227 0.49 -9.73 -12.68
CA GLN A 227 1.55 -8.73 -12.71
C GLN A 227 1.08 -7.40 -13.33
N ARG A 228 0.22 -7.46 -14.36
CA ARG A 228 -0.40 -6.26 -14.95
C ARG A 228 -1.28 -5.57 -13.91
N ILE A 229 -2.11 -6.33 -13.20
CA ILE A 229 -2.96 -5.82 -12.12
C ILE A 229 -2.14 -5.27 -10.97
N PHE A 230 -1.06 -5.94 -10.57
CA PHE A 230 -0.13 -5.42 -9.56
C PHE A 230 0.41 -4.03 -9.94
N LEU A 231 0.82 -3.83 -11.20
CA LEU A 231 1.30 -2.52 -11.67
C LEU A 231 0.21 -1.45 -11.65
N VAL A 232 -1.00 -1.79 -12.07
CA VAL A 232 -2.17 -0.89 -12.10
C VAL A 232 -2.56 -0.47 -10.68
N GLU A 233 -2.72 -1.44 -9.78
CA GLU A 233 -3.11 -1.22 -8.38
C GLU A 233 -2.10 -0.35 -7.66
N ASN A 234 -0.81 -0.72 -7.69
CA ASN A 234 0.23 0.05 -7.01
C ASN A 234 0.36 1.47 -7.57
N GLY A 235 0.23 1.62 -8.89
CA GLY A 235 0.53 2.87 -9.57
C GLY A 235 -0.61 3.85 -9.46
N LEU A 236 -1.84 3.42 -9.71
CA LEU A 236 -3.01 4.29 -9.69
C LEU A 236 -3.48 4.58 -8.26
N LYS A 237 -3.17 3.72 -7.27
CA LYS A 237 -3.42 3.98 -5.84
C LYS A 237 -2.20 4.60 -5.12
N ASP A 238 -1.13 4.96 -5.84
CA ASP A 238 0.02 5.61 -5.21
C ASP A 238 -0.38 6.95 -4.57
N ARG A 239 0.21 7.26 -3.41
CA ARG A 239 -0.04 8.51 -2.69
C ARG A 239 0.49 9.72 -3.48
N ASN A 240 1.55 9.55 -4.26
CA ASN A 240 2.17 10.61 -5.05
C ASN A 240 1.57 10.71 -6.46
N GLU A 241 1.13 11.90 -6.84
CA GLU A 241 0.49 12.17 -8.13
C GLU A 241 1.40 11.93 -9.34
N LEU A 242 2.70 12.21 -9.23
CA LEU A 242 3.66 11.99 -10.31
C LEU A 242 3.88 10.50 -10.59
N VAL A 243 3.72 9.64 -9.57
CA VAL A 243 3.76 8.18 -9.74
C VAL A 243 2.47 7.70 -10.41
N ARG A 244 1.30 8.18 -9.95
CA ARG A 244 0.01 7.90 -10.61
C ARG A 244 0.06 8.27 -12.09
N LYS A 245 0.55 9.48 -12.40
CA LYS A 245 0.71 9.95 -13.78
C LYS A 245 1.66 9.06 -14.60
N ALA A 246 2.79 8.63 -14.04
CA ALA A 246 3.71 7.74 -14.75
C ALA A 246 3.08 6.37 -15.05
N CYS A 247 2.27 5.83 -14.13
CA CYS A 247 1.49 4.62 -14.36
C CYS A 247 0.44 4.83 -15.46
N THR A 248 -0.35 5.92 -15.41
CA THR A 248 -1.32 6.27 -16.45
C THR A 248 -0.65 6.45 -17.81
N ASP A 249 0.51 7.09 -17.87
CA ASP A 249 1.28 7.28 -19.11
C ASP A 249 1.78 5.95 -19.67
N MET A 250 2.27 5.02 -18.84
CA MET A 250 2.62 3.67 -19.27
C MET A 250 1.40 2.96 -19.86
N ILE A 251 0.25 2.95 -19.16
CA ILE A 251 -0.98 2.30 -19.63
C ILE A 251 -1.40 2.86 -20.99
N CYS A 252 -1.51 4.19 -21.10
CA CYS A 252 -2.01 4.82 -22.32
C CYS A 252 -1.03 4.67 -23.49
N ASN A 253 0.26 4.94 -23.26
CA ASN A 253 1.25 5.02 -24.34
C ASN A 253 1.77 3.65 -24.78
N LYS A 254 1.58 2.60 -23.97
CA LYS A 254 2.10 1.25 -24.27
C LYS A 254 1.02 0.19 -24.34
N TRP A 255 0.07 0.17 -23.41
CA TRP A 255 -0.91 -0.91 -23.36
C TRP A 255 -2.09 -0.60 -24.29
N VAL A 256 -2.69 0.59 -24.15
CA VAL A 256 -3.80 1.06 -25.01
C VAL A 256 -3.31 1.30 -26.44
N ALA A 257 -2.16 1.97 -26.62
CA ALA A 257 -1.59 2.21 -27.95
C ALA A 257 -1.30 0.91 -28.73
N LYS A 258 -0.94 -0.19 -28.05
CA LYS A 258 -0.72 -1.50 -28.69
C LYS A 258 -2.01 -2.11 -29.25
N GLY A 259 -3.17 -1.76 -28.69
CA GLY A 259 -4.50 -2.08 -29.23
C GLY A 259 -5.00 -1.06 -30.26
N SER A 260 -4.13 -0.24 -30.85
CA SER A 260 -4.50 0.87 -31.75
C SER A 260 -5.47 1.87 -31.11
N GLY A 261 -5.41 2.04 -29.80
CA GLY A 261 -6.34 2.91 -29.07
C GLY A 261 -7.70 2.27 -28.77
N ASN A 262 -7.91 0.98 -29.05
CA ASN A 262 -9.16 0.29 -28.73
C ASN A 262 -9.23 -0.06 -27.22
N PRO A 263 -10.22 0.47 -26.47
CA PRO A 263 -10.36 0.22 -25.04
C PRO A 263 -10.77 -1.23 -24.74
N ILE A 264 -11.55 -1.89 -25.60
CA ILE A 264 -11.94 -3.30 -25.45
C ILE A 264 -10.71 -4.20 -25.55
N ALA A 265 -9.82 -3.93 -26.51
CA ALA A 265 -8.56 -4.67 -26.65
C ALA A 265 -7.65 -4.48 -25.42
N PHE A 266 -7.69 -3.30 -24.80
CA PHE A 266 -6.99 -3.03 -23.55
C PHE A 266 -7.61 -3.79 -22.36
N LEU A 267 -8.94 -3.82 -22.23
CA LEU A 267 -9.63 -4.55 -21.16
C LEU A 267 -9.34 -6.06 -21.19
N LYS A 268 -9.22 -6.64 -22.39
CA LYS A 268 -8.78 -8.04 -22.59
C LYS A 268 -7.38 -8.35 -22.02
N LEU A 269 -6.56 -7.33 -21.73
CA LEU A 269 -5.26 -7.52 -21.09
C LEU A 269 -5.37 -7.67 -19.56
N LEU A 270 -6.50 -7.31 -18.94
CA LEU A 270 -6.63 -7.15 -17.49
C LEU A 270 -7.57 -8.15 -16.81
N ASP A 271 -8.36 -8.91 -17.57
CA ASP A 271 -9.35 -9.86 -17.03
C ASP A 271 -10.37 -9.15 -16.13
N VAL A 272 -11.39 -8.59 -16.80
CA VAL A 272 -12.45 -7.78 -16.16
C VAL A 272 -13.28 -8.56 -15.16
N GLU A 273 -13.37 -9.89 -15.30
CA GLU A 273 -14.20 -10.74 -14.46
C GLU A 273 -13.58 -10.93 -13.08
N ILE A 274 -12.28 -11.24 -13.05
CA ILE A 274 -11.55 -11.48 -11.80
C ILE A 274 -11.13 -10.16 -11.15
N TYR A 275 -10.65 -9.18 -11.93
CA TYR A 275 -10.04 -7.95 -11.42
C TYR A 275 -10.85 -6.70 -11.76
N SER A 276 -12.17 -6.77 -11.58
CA SER A 276 -13.12 -5.72 -11.96
C SER A 276 -12.78 -4.33 -11.37
N GLU A 277 -12.50 -4.22 -10.07
CA GLU A 277 -12.20 -2.92 -9.44
C GLU A 277 -10.92 -2.27 -9.96
N ALA A 278 -9.84 -3.04 -10.05
CA ALA A 278 -8.55 -2.57 -10.55
C ALA A 278 -8.68 -2.14 -12.02
N THR A 279 -9.43 -2.91 -12.80
CA THR A 279 -9.68 -2.65 -14.22
C THR A 279 -10.56 -1.42 -14.42
N GLU A 280 -11.59 -1.20 -13.61
CA GLU A 280 -12.41 0.02 -13.65
C GLU A 280 -11.56 1.25 -13.35
N ARG A 281 -10.69 1.16 -12.34
CA ARG A 281 -9.75 2.25 -12.01
C ARG A 281 -8.80 2.55 -13.17
N ALA A 282 -8.29 1.52 -13.85
CA ALA A 282 -7.44 1.68 -15.02
C ALA A 282 -8.18 2.33 -16.18
N LEU A 283 -9.40 1.86 -16.50
CA LEU A 283 -10.22 2.42 -17.57
C LEU A 283 -10.59 3.88 -17.28
N ARG A 284 -10.96 4.21 -16.05
CA ARG A 284 -11.21 5.60 -15.63
C ARG A 284 -9.98 6.49 -15.80
N ALA A 285 -8.79 5.98 -15.47
CA ALA A 285 -7.55 6.72 -15.69
C ALA A 285 -7.27 6.96 -17.19
N VAL A 286 -7.57 5.98 -18.05
CA VAL A 286 -7.47 6.13 -19.52
C VAL A 286 -8.47 7.18 -20.01
N LEU A 287 -9.74 7.11 -19.61
CA LEU A 287 -10.79 8.07 -19.97
C LEU A 287 -10.50 9.48 -19.44
N GLY A 288 -9.85 9.62 -18.29
CA GLY A 288 -9.41 10.90 -17.73
C GLY A 288 -8.14 11.47 -18.37
N SER A 289 -7.36 10.67 -19.09
CA SER A 289 -6.09 11.11 -19.68
C SER A 289 -6.25 11.97 -20.95
N GLY A 290 -7.43 11.94 -21.57
CA GLY A 290 -7.69 12.58 -22.87
C GLY A 290 -7.00 11.92 -24.06
N LYS A 291 -6.33 10.77 -23.87
CA LYS A 291 -5.60 10.06 -24.95
C LYS A 291 -6.48 9.10 -25.76
N LEU A 292 -7.65 8.71 -25.23
CA LEU A 292 -8.62 7.91 -25.95
C LEU A 292 -9.47 8.82 -26.84
N LYS A 293 -9.35 8.68 -28.17
CA LYS A 293 -10.14 9.44 -29.13
C LYS A 293 -11.53 8.81 -29.26
N SER A 294 -12.57 9.63 -29.25
CA SER A 294 -13.97 9.24 -29.47
C SER A 294 -14.44 8.02 -28.64
N PRO A 295 -14.48 8.10 -27.29
CA PRO A 295 -14.86 6.95 -26.47
C PRO A 295 -16.20 6.28 -26.86
N ALA A 296 -17.20 7.07 -27.28
CA ALA A 296 -18.51 6.58 -27.71
C ALA A 296 -18.44 5.67 -28.96
N SER A 297 -17.43 5.81 -29.81
CA SER A 297 -17.32 4.98 -31.03
C SER A 297 -16.93 3.53 -30.75
N PHE A 298 -16.63 3.18 -29.49
CA PHE A 298 -16.32 1.82 -29.06
C PHE A 298 -17.47 1.16 -28.29
N LEU A 299 -18.65 1.79 -28.26
CA LEU A 299 -19.85 1.18 -27.70
C LEU A 299 -20.28 -0.03 -28.55
N PRO A 300 -20.84 -1.08 -27.92
CA PRO A 300 -21.26 -2.28 -28.62
C PRO A 300 -22.44 -1.97 -29.55
N GLU A 301 -22.28 -2.32 -30.83
CA GLU A 301 -23.35 -2.24 -31.83
C GLU A 301 -24.44 -3.30 -31.59
N ASN A 302 -24.03 -4.55 -31.35
CA ASN A 302 -24.93 -5.64 -30.99
C ASN A 302 -25.00 -5.80 -29.47
N ARG A 303 -26.10 -5.33 -28.88
CA ARG A 303 -26.34 -5.41 -27.43
C ARG A 303 -27.03 -6.70 -26.99
N SER A 304 -27.48 -7.54 -27.91
CA SER A 304 -28.18 -8.79 -27.59
C SER A 304 -27.24 -9.94 -27.20
N ALA A 305 -25.93 -9.82 -27.47
CA ALA A 305 -24.93 -10.84 -27.16
C ALA A 305 -23.59 -10.19 -26.76
N LEU A 306 -23.57 -9.55 -25.59
CA LEU A 306 -22.41 -8.79 -25.12
C LEU A 306 -21.29 -9.71 -24.61
N GLN A 307 -20.05 -9.35 -24.93
CA GLN A 307 -18.87 -9.89 -24.24
C GLN A 307 -18.65 -9.18 -22.90
N ALA A 308 -17.91 -9.83 -22.00
CA ALA A 308 -17.61 -9.30 -20.67
C ALA A 308 -16.97 -7.90 -20.74
N GLU A 309 -15.98 -7.68 -21.62
CA GLU A 309 -15.31 -6.38 -21.74
C GLU A 309 -16.21 -5.30 -22.34
N GLU A 310 -17.17 -5.65 -23.20
CA GLU A 310 -18.10 -4.71 -23.82
C GLU A 310 -19.13 -4.21 -22.81
N ALA A 311 -19.74 -5.12 -22.06
CA ALA A 311 -20.66 -4.79 -20.97
C ALA A 311 -19.96 -3.92 -19.91
N PHE A 312 -18.73 -4.32 -19.53
CA PHE A 312 -17.91 -3.57 -18.57
C PHE A 312 -17.56 -2.16 -19.08
N TYR A 313 -17.10 -2.04 -20.33
CA TYR A 313 -16.76 -0.77 -20.93
C TYR A 313 -17.97 0.16 -20.99
N TRP A 314 -19.10 -0.34 -21.48
CA TRP A 314 -20.34 0.42 -21.60
C TRP A 314 -20.80 0.97 -20.25
N ARG A 315 -20.85 0.10 -19.23
CA ARG A 315 -21.22 0.46 -17.85
C ARG A 315 -20.29 1.50 -17.24
N VAL A 316 -18.98 1.34 -17.38
CA VAL A 316 -18.01 2.31 -16.84
C VAL A 316 -18.08 3.64 -17.58
N LEU A 317 -18.25 3.63 -18.90
CA LEU A 317 -18.36 4.85 -19.69
C LEU A 317 -19.62 5.66 -19.31
N GLY A 318 -20.78 5.00 -19.21
CA GLY A 318 -22.01 5.64 -18.74
C GLY A 318 -21.88 6.22 -17.33
N LYS A 319 -21.27 5.46 -16.40
CA LYS A 319 -21.01 5.96 -15.04
C LYS A 319 -20.11 7.20 -15.03
N VAL A 320 -19.06 7.22 -15.86
CA VAL A 320 -18.17 8.38 -15.99
C VAL A 320 -18.89 9.58 -16.62
N ALA A 321 -19.80 9.36 -17.58
CA ALA A 321 -20.60 10.42 -18.19
C ALA A 321 -21.51 11.10 -17.14
N VAL A 322 -22.23 10.31 -16.35
CA VAL A 322 -23.08 10.80 -15.24
C VAL A 322 -22.27 11.55 -14.19
N GLU A 323 -21.15 10.99 -13.72
CA GLU A 323 -20.30 11.65 -12.72
C GLU A 323 -19.68 12.97 -13.20
N ARG A 324 -19.48 13.13 -14.52
CA ARG A 324 -18.94 14.36 -15.13
C ARG A 324 -20.03 15.34 -15.57
N ASN A 325 -21.29 14.94 -15.55
CA ASN A 325 -22.40 15.69 -16.14
C ASN A 325 -22.11 16.06 -17.60
N ASP A 326 -21.68 15.06 -18.38
CA ASP A 326 -21.32 15.17 -19.81
C ASP A 326 -22.53 14.74 -20.66
N ASP A 327 -23.38 15.71 -21.03
CA ASP A 327 -24.66 15.47 -21.70
C ASP A 327 -24.50 14.70 -23.02
N ASP A 328 -23.55 15.08 -23.86
CA ASP A 328 -23.28 14.42 -25.14
C ASP A 328 -22.90 12.94 -24.96
N MET A 329 -22.11 12.64 -23.92
CA MET A 329 -21.72 11.27 -23.61
C MET A 329 -22.86 10.49 -22.95
N MET A 330 -23.68 11.13 -22.12
CA MET A 330 -24.86 10.50 -21.53
C MET A 330 -25.84 10.08 -22.62
N ASP A 331 -26.15 10.95 -23.58
CA ASP A 331 -27.02 10.64 -24.71
C ASP A 331 -26.49 9.49 -25.57
N ALA A 332 -25.17 9.41 -25.75
CA ALA A 332 -24.56 8.33 -26.51
C ALA A 332 -24.56 6.98 -25.76
N THR A 333 -24.55 6.99 -24.43
CA THR A 333 -24.29 5.80 -23.60
C THR A 333 -25.50 5.27 -22.88
N LEU A 334 -26.37 6.12 -22.32
CA LEU A 334 -27.50 5.70 -21.50
C LEU A 334 -28.66 5.26 -22.41
N PRO A 335 -29.07 3.98 -22.38
CA PRO A 335 -30.20 3.51 -23.17
C PRO A 335 -31.53 3.96 -22.53
N GLU A 336 -32.58 4.05 -23.35
CA GLU A 336 -33.95 4.13 -22.83
C GLU A 336 -34.29 2.88 -22.02
N LEU A 337 -35.14 3.03 -21.00
CA LEU A 337 -35.44 1.96 -20.04
C LEU A 337 -36.06 0.73 -20.71
N SER A 338 -36.98 0.94 -21.66
CA SER A 338 -37.62 -0.13 -22.43
C SER A 338 -36.62 -0.93 -23.28
N ASP A 339 -35.65 -0.27 -23.91
CA ASP A 339 -34.57 -0.90 -24.67
C ASP A 339 -33.60 -1.64 -23.74
N PHE A 340 -33.26 -1.03 -22.60
CA PHE A 340 -32.42 -1.66 -21.59
C PHE A 340 -33.03 -2.96 -21.08
N CYS A 341 -34.35 -3.02 -20.85
CA CYS A 341 -35.01 -4.27 -20.46
C CYS A 341 -34.83 -5.37 -21.50
N GLN A 342 -34.90 -5.07 -22.80
CA GLN A 342 -34.66 -6.06 -23.87
C GLN A 342 -33.22 -6.55 -23.88
N VAL A 343 -32.27 -5.64 -23.67
CA VAL A 343 -30.85 -5.98 -23.58
C VAL A 343 -30.57 -6.88 -22.37
N LEU A 344 -31.11 -6.54 -21.20
CA LEU A 344 -30.98 -7.35 -19.99
C LEU A 344 -31.56 -8.75 -20.22
N GLU A 345 -32.78 -8.84 -20.77
CA GLU A 345 -33.47 -10.09 -21.07
C GLU A 345 -32.67 -10.98 -22.04
N SER A 346 -32.08 -10.39 -23.09
CA SER A 346 -31.29 -11.12 -24.09
C SER A 346 -29.98 -11.70 -23.55
N ASN A 347 -29.38 -11.06 -22.54
CA ASN A 347 -28.09 -11.47 -21.98
C ASN A 347 -28.24 -12.29 -20.69
N MET A 348 -29.43 -12.34 -20.09
CA MET A 348 -29.72 -13.20 -18.94
C MET A 348 -29.41 -14.67 -19.26
N GLY A 349 -28.72 -15.36 -18.34
CA GLY A 349 -28.36 -16.77 -18.48
C GLY A 349 -27.12 -17.07 -19.35
N SER A 350 -26.65 -16.12 -20.17
CA SER A 350 -25.46 -16.31 -21.02
C SER A 350 -24.15 -16.12 -20.24
N SER A 351 -24.08 -15.06 -19.43
CA SER A 351 -22.94 -14.78 -18.55
C SER A 351 -23.43 -14.06 -17.30
N SER A 352 -23.09 -14.61 -16.13
CA SER A 352 -23.40 -14.01 -14.84
C SER A 352 -22.68 -12.67 -14.65
N PHE A 353 -21.46 -12.54 -15.18
CA PHE A 353 -20.71 -11.30 -15.16
C PHE A 353 -21.40 -10.23 -16.01
N VAL A 354 -21.74 -10.52 -17.27
CA VAL A 354 -22.45 -9.56 -18.14
C VAL A 354 -23.76 -9.10 -17.51
N THR A 355 -24.53 -10.03 -16.94
CA THR A 355 -25.77 -9.70 -16.22
C THR A 355 -25.50 -8.78 -15.03
N THR A 356 -24.45 -9.06 -14.24
CA THR A 356 -24.02 -8.21 -13.12
C THR A 356 -23.68 -6.80 -13.59
N GLU A 357 -22.96 -6.68 -14.71
CA GLU A 357 -22.55 -5.41 -15.29
C GLU A 357 -23.74 -4.59 -15.79
N LEU A 358 -24.73 -5.24 -16.41
CA LEU A 358 -25.98 -4.59 -16.79
C LEU A 358 -26.78 -4.14 -15.55
N LEU A 359 -26.86 -4.96 -14.50
CA LEU A 359 -27.57 -4.57 -13.27
C LEU A 359 -26.92 -3.36 -12.57
N LYS A 360 -25.59 -3.22 -12.62
CA LYS A 360 -24.87 -2.02 -12.15
C LYS A 360 -25.19 -0.75 -12.96
N PHE A 361 -25.78 -0.90 -14.14
CA PHE A 361 -26.23 0.20 -14.99
C PHE A 361 -27.56 0.81 -14.50
N VAL A 362 -28.41 0.02 -13.84
CA VAL A 362 -29.77 0.43 -13.42
C VAL A 362 -29.79 1.76 -12.64
N PRO A 363 -28.91 2.01 -11.65
CA PRO A 363 -28.91 3.28 -10.92
C PRO A 363 -28.54 4.51 -11.76
N LEU A 364 -28.06 4.32 -13.00
CA LEU A 364 -27.67 5.38 -13.93
C LEU A 364 -28.78 5.74 -14.92
N LEU A 365 -29.83 4.92 -15.02
CA LEU A 365 -30.90 5.10 -16.00
C LEU A 365 -31.91 6.15 -15.55
N ASP A 366 -32.57 6.78 -16.52
CA ASP A 366 -33.79 7.52 -16.26
C ASP A 366 -34.96 6.54 -16.00
N LEU A 367 -35.51 6.59 -14.79
CA LEU A 367 -36.60 5.73 -14.32
C LEU A 367 -37.98 6.39 -14.48
N GLY A 368 -38.09 7.44 -15.30
CA GLY A 368 -39.35 8.14 -15.62
C GLY A 368 -40.32 7.35 -16.50
N ASP A 369 -39.85 6.36 -17.26
CA ASP A 369 -40.71 5.47 -18.06
C ASP A 369 -41.45 4.46 -17.16
N GLU A 370 -42.74 4.71 -16.91
CA GLU A 370 -43.58 3.83 -16.06
C GLU A 370 -43.70 2.39 -16.59
N LEU A 371 -43.77 2.22 -17.93
CA LEU A 371 -43.92 0.90 -18.54
C LEU A 371 -42.62 0.12 -18.43
N GLY A 372 -41.49 0.73 -18.79
CA GLY A 372 -40.15 0.18 -18.61
C GLY A 372 -39.86 -0.15 -17.15
N ARG A 373 -40.23 0.75 -16.21
CA ARG A 373 -40.05 0.55 -14.77
C ARG A 373 -40.82 -0.67 -14.28
N LYS A 374 -42.08 -0.84 -14.69
CA LYS A 374 -42.89 -2.01 -14.33
C LYS A 374 -42.31 -3.30 -14.93
N LYS A 375 -41.83 -3.26 -16.18
CA LYS A 375 -41.17 -4.41 -16.82
C LYS A 375 -39.91 -4.79 -16.05
N LEU A 376 -39.01 -3.83 -15.80
CA LEU A 376 -37.76 -4.06 -15.07
C LEU A 376 -38.02 -4.60 -13.65
N TYR A 377 -38.97 -4.01 -12.92
CA TYR A 377 -39.34 -4.46 -11.58
C TYR A 377 -39.79 -5.94 -11.57
N THR A 378 -40.60 -6.33 -12.55
CA THR A 378 -41.06 -7.71 -12.72
C THR A 378 -39.89 -8.65 -13.06
N MET A 379 -39.01 -8.24 -13.97
CA MET A 379 -37.81 -9.01 -14.33
C MET A 379 -36.91 -9.24 -13.12
N LEU A 380 -36.57 -8.19 -12.37
CA LEU A 380 -35.75 -8.28 -11.17
C LEU A 380 -36.37 -9.21 -10.10
N GLY A 381 -37.69 -9.12 -9.90
CA GLY A 381 -38.42 -10.06 -9.02
C GLY A 381 -38.32 -11.52 -9.49
N SER A 382 -38.43 -11.76 -10.80
CA SER A 382 -38.28 -13.11 -11.37
C SER A 382 -36.88 -13.69 -11.18
N ILE A 383 -35.83 -12.85 -11.21
CA ILE A 383 -34.45 -13.27 -10.94
C ILE A 383 -34.32 -13.75 -9.49
N LEU A 384 -34.90 -13.05 -8.52
CA LEU A 384 -34.86 -13.47 -7.10
C LEU A 384 -35.63 -14.77 -6.84
N LEU A 385 -36.67 -15.06 -7.62
CA LEU A 385 -37.44 -16.31 -7.51
C LEU A 385 -36.71 -17.52 -8.12
N SER A 386 -35.65 -17.30 -8.90
CA SER A 386 -34.88 -18.37 -9.54
C SER A 386 -33.75 -18.86 -8.62
N LEU A 387 -33.84 -20.12 -8.17
CA LEU A 387 -32.85 -20.77 -7.30
C LEU A 387 -31.53 -21.12 -8.02
N GLU A 388 -31.46 -20.97 -9.35
CA GLU A 388 -30.29 -21.32 -10.16
C GLU A 388 -29.32 -20.14 -10.34
N GLN A 389 -29.66 -18.95 -9.84
CA GLN A 389 -28.88 -17.74 -10.07
C GLN A 389 -27.65 -17.63 -9.15
N PRO A 390 -26.52 -17.13 -9.67
CA PRO A 390 -25.36 -16.82 -8.84
C PRO A 390 -25.67 -15.80 -7.74
N MET A 391 -25.21 -16.07 -6.51
CA MET A 391 -25.37 -15.18 -5.35
C MET A 391 -24.82 -13.76 -5.59
N SER A 392 -23.82 -13.60 -6.46
CA SER A 392 -23.24 -12.30 -6.82
C SER A 392 -24.24 -11.34 -7.50
N LEU A 393 -25.30 -11.86 -8.11
CA LEU A 393 -26.36 -11.05 -8.73
C LEU A 393 -27.29 -10.43 -7.70
N ILE A 394 -27.56 -11.13 -6.58
CA ILE A 394 -28.61 -10.76 -5.62
C ILE A 394 -28.42 -9.33 -5.11
N SER A 395 -27.21 -8.95 -4.71
CA SER A 395 -26.94 -7.59 -4.21
C SER A 395 -27.26 -6.50 -5.26
N HIS A 396 -26.95 -6.76 -6.53
CA HIS A 396 -27.21 -5.83 -7.63
C HIS A 396 -28.70 -5.78 -8.00
N VAL A 397 -29.40 -6.91 -7.95
CA VAL A 397 -30.86 -6.98 -8.13
C VAL A 397 -31.57 -6.21 -7.01
N MET A 398 -31.16 -6.40 -5.76
CA MET A 398 -31.71 -5.68 -4.60
C MET A 398 -31.51 -4.17 -4.73
N THR A 399 -30.32 -3.75 -5.18
CA THR A 399 -30.03 -2.33 -5.46
C THR A 399 -30.96 -1.79 -6.55
N GLY A 400 -31.13 -2.53 -7.67
CA GLY A 400 -32.03 -2.14 -8.75
C GLY A 400 -33.49 -2.03 -8.29
N LEU A 401 -33.98 -3.01 -7.52
CA LEU A 401 -35.34 -2.96 -6.96
C LEU A 401 -35.53 -1.77 -6.01
N HIS A 402 -34.52 -1.44 -5.20
CA HIS A 402 -34.58 -0.28 -4.31
C HIS A 402 -34.60 1.04 -5.10
N CYS A 403 -33.89 1.14 -6.22
CA CYS A 403 -33.98 2.31 -7.11
C CYS A 403 -35.38 2.45 -7.74
N LEU A 404 -36.06 1.33 -8.01
CA LEU A 404 -37.38 1.31 -8.63
C LEU A 404 -38.53 1.47 -7.62
N GLU A 405 -38.29 1.27 -6.32
CA GLU A 405 -39.30 1.39 -5.28
C GLU A 405 -38.84 2.38 -4.20
N SER A 406 -39.32 3.62 -4.31
CA SER A 406 -38.97 4.70 -3.39
C SER A 406 -39.60 4.53 -2.00
N ASN A 407 -40.67 3.75 -1.87
CA ASN A 407 -41.30 3.52 -0.58
C ASN A 407 -40.69 2.30 0.13
N SER A 408 -40.07 2.52 1.29
CA SER A 408 -39.41 1.45 2.06
C SER A 408 -40.36 0.35 2.54
N GLU A 409 -41.60 0.67 2.91
CA GLU A 409 -42.59 -0.32 3.35
C GLU A 409 -43.03 -1.20 2.18
N SER A 410 -43.30 -0.60 1.01
CA SER A 410 -43.65 -1.33 -0.21
C SER A 410 -42.50 -2.22 -0.69
N PHE A 411 -41.26 -1.73 -0.62
CA PHE A 411 -40.07 -2.52 -0.92
C PHE A 411 -39.95 -3.73 0.02
N VAL A 412 -40.06 -3.51 1.34
CA VAL A 412 -40.00 -4.61 2.33
C VAL A 412 -41.14 -5.61 2.13
N ALA A 413 -42.36 -5.15 1.87
CA ALA A 413 -43.51 -6.02 1.63
C ALA A 413 -43.32 -6.89 0.37
N PHE A 414 -42.74 -6.32 -0.70
CA PHE A 414 -42.43 -7.07 -1.91
C PHE A 414 -41.38 -8.16 -1.66
N ILE A 415 -40.27 -7.80 -1.01
CA ILE A 415 -39.20 -8.77 -0.66
C ILE A 415 -39.73 -9.85 0.28
N ALA A 416 -40.54 -9.49 1.28
CA ALA A 416 -41.22 -10.46 2.14
C ALA A 416 -42.14 -11.40 1.34
N GLY A 417 -42.81 -10.90 0.30
CA GLY A 417 -43.60 -11.70 -0.63
C GLY A 417 -42.77 -12.69 -1.44
N ILE A 418 -41.57 -12.31 -1.86
CA ILE A 418 -40.62 -13.21 -2.55
C ILE A 418 -40.11 -14.28 -1.57
N LEU A 419 -39.66 -13.89 -0.38
CA LEU A 419 -39.19 -14.83 0.64
C LEU A 419 -40.29 -15.82 1.04
N LYS A 420 -41.53 -15.35 1.17
CA LYS A 420 -42.69 -16.20 1.42
C LYS A 420 -42.88 -17.27 0.35
N GLN A 421 -42.68 -16.92 -0.93
CA GLN A 421 -42.77 -17.87 -2.04
C GLN A 421 -41.61 -18.87 -2.03
N LEU A 422 -40.38 -18.40 -1.78
CA LEU A 422 -39.19 -19.25 -1.76
C LEU A 422 -39.17 -20.23 -0.57
N LEU A 423 -39.67 -19.78 0.59
CA LEU A 423 -39.59 -20.52 1.85
C LEU A 423 -40.91 -21.17 2.27
N GLU A 424 -41.95 -21.05 1.42
CA GLU A 424 -43.30 -21.58 1.65
C GLU A 424 -43.92 -21.15 3.01
N PHE A 425 -43.63 -19.93 3.50
CA PHE A 425 -44.10 -19.47 4.81
C PHE A 425 -45.49 -18.83 4.80
N ALA A 426 -46.29 -18.97 5.87
CA ALA A 426 -47.65 -18.43 5.92
C ALA A 426 -47.73 -16.96 6.42
N GLU A 427 -46.88 -16.51 7.35
CA GLU A 427 -47.07 -15.27 8.13
C GLU A 427 -45.77 -14.45 8.38
N VAL A 428 -45.90 -13.18 8.77
CA VAL A 428 -44.79 -12.22 9.01
C VAL A 428 -43.97 -12.53 10.26
N ASP A 429 -44.57 -13.16 11.29
CA ASP A 429 -43.81 -13.68 12.46
C ASP A 429 -42.84 -14.80 12.07
N ALA A 430 -43.00 -15.39 10.89
CA ALA A 430 -42.07 -16.36 10.34
C ALA A 430 -40.67 -15.77 10.11
N SER A 431 -40.49 -14.45 9.93
CA SER A 431 -39.16 -13.86 9.70
C SER A 431 -38.25 -13.95 10.94
N LYS A 432 -38.79 -13.66 12.14
CA LYS A 432 -38.04 -13.84 13.40
C LYS A 432 -37.81 -15.32 13.70
N ALA A 433 -38.82 -16.17 13.49
CA ALA A 433 -38.70 -17.61 13.67
C ALA A 433 -37.71 -18.25 12.68
N PHE A 434 -37.66 -17.75 11.45
CA PHE A 434 -36.70 -18.17 10.42
C PHE A 434 -35.28 -17.76 10.79
N LEU A 435 -35.05 -16.51 11.19
CA LEU A 435 -33.74 -16.06 11.68
C LEU A 435 -33.28 -16.91 12.86
N HIS A 436 -34.15 -17.18 13.84
CA HIS A 436 -33.84 -18.07 14.95
C HIS A 436 -33.47 -19.50 14.50
N ARG A 437 -34.18 -20.06 13.51
CA ARG A 437 -33.83 -21.36 12.93
C ARG A 437 -32.46 -21.33 12.26
N CYS A 438 -32.15 -20.27 11.52
CA CYS A 438 -30.85 -20.12 10.86
C CYS A 438 -29.71 -19.93 11.87
N LEU A 439 -29.94 -19.32 13.03
CA LEU A 439 -28.94 -19.15 14.09
C LEU A 439 -28.54 -20.48 14.76
N VAL A 440 -29.44 -21.48 14.76
CA VAL A 440 -29.18 -22.81 15.31
C VAL A 440 -28.88 -23.87 14.24
N ASP A 441 -28.70 -23.44 12.98
CA ASP A 441 -28.42 -24.33 11.86
C ASP A 441 -27.06 -25.03 12.02
N GLU A 442 -26.93 -26.24 11.48
CA GLU A 442 -25.66 -26.98 11.51
C GLU A 442 -24.59 -26.35 10.59
N ASN A 443 -25.00 -25.56 9.59
CA ASN A 443 -24.11 -24.89 8.66
C ASN A 443 -23.65 -23.51 9.18
N ASP A 444 -22.35 -23.37 9.40
CA ASP A 444 -21.70 -22.15 9.87
C ASP A 444 -21.93 -20.95 8.95
N ASP A 445 -22.01 -21.16 7.63
CA ASP A 445 -22.26 -20.07 6.69
C ASP A 445 -23.67 -19.49 6.92
N ILE A 446 -24.68 -20.36 6.99
CA ILE A 446 -26.07 -19.96 7.30
C ILE A 446 -26.14 -19.21 8.64
N ARG A 447 -25.47 -19.73 9.67
CA ARG A 447 -25.40 -19.05 10.98
C ARG A 447 -24.73 -17.69 10.90
N LYS A 448 -23.66 -17.57 10.11
CA LYS A 448 -22.93 -16.32 9.89
C LYS A 448 -23.82 -15.28 9.22
N GLU A 449 -24.47 -15.62 8.11
CA GLU A 449 -25.40 -14.71 7.44
C GLU A 449 -26.60 -14.35 8.34
N ALA A 450 -27.09 -15.28 9.16
CA ALA A 450 -28.15 -15.01 10.14
C ALA A 450 -27.71 -14.04 11.26
N LEU A 451 -26.47 -14.16 11.76
CA LEU A 451 -25.90 -13.24 12.73
C LEU A 451 -25.73 -11.84 12.16
N GLU A 452 -25.28 -11.72 10.90
CA GLU A 452 -25.18 -10.43 10.21
C GLU A 452 -26.57 -9.78 10.07
N CYS A 453 -27.58 -10.56 9.65
CA CYS A 453 -28.97 -10.08 9.55
C CYS A 453 -29.54 -9.68 10.92
N LEU A 454 -29.28 -10.45 11.97
CA LEU A 454 -29.70 -10.12 13.33
C LEU A 454 -29.00 -8.85 13.83
N GLY A 455 -27.71 -8.67 13.52
CA GLY A 455 -26.97 -7.45 13.83
C GLY A 455 -27.61 -6.23 13.20
N LEU A 456 -27.91 -6.28 11.89
CA LEU A 456 -28.62 -5.21 11.17
C LEU A 456 -30.02 -4.95 11.77
N PHE A 457 -30.76 -6.00 12.13
CA PHE A 457 -32.06 -5.88 12.78
C PHE A 457 -31.96 -5.18 14.14
N CYS A 458 -30.92 -5.47 14.93
CA CYS A 458 -30.67 -4.80 16.21
C CYS A 458 -30.38 -3.30 16.03
N LEU A 459 -29.80 -2.86 14.91
CA LEU A 459 -29.55 -1.43 14.67
C LEU A 459 -30.84 -0.60 14.47
N LEU A 460 -32.00 -1.25 14.30
CA LEU A 460 -33.28 -0.57 14.11
C LEU A 460 -33.90 -0.10 15.44
N ASP A 461 -33.63 -0.78 16.56
CA ASP A 461 -34.28 -0.50 17.84
C ASP A 461 -33.39 -0.89 19.04
N GLU A 462 -33.26 0.04 20.00
CA GLU A 462 -32.39 -0.12 21.16
C GLU A 462 -32.84 -1.24 22.11
N HIS A 463 -34.16 -1.44 22.28
CA HIS A 463 -34.68 -2.50 23.14
C HIS A 463 -34.46 -3.88 22.53
N ILE A 464 -34.65 -4.00 21.21
CA ILE A 464 -34.32 -5.21 20.47
C ILE A 464 -32.82 -5.50 20.61
N ALA A 465 -31.95 -4.51 20.37
CA ALA A 465 -30.51 -4.68 20.52
C ALA A 465 -30.13 -5.17 21.93
N ALA A 466 -30.66 -4.52 22.98
CA ALA A 466 -30.40 -4.91 24.37
C ALA A 466 -30.82 -6.36 24.66
N SER A 467 -31.89 -6.85 24.03
CA SER A 467 -32.34 -8.24 24.20
C SER A 467 -31.40 -9.27 23.55
N TYR A 468 -30.71 -8.91 22.46
CA TYR A 468 -29.87 -9.83 21.68
C TYR A 468 -28.36 -9.70 21.95
N ILE A 469 -27.89 -8.65 22.64
CA ILE A 469 -26.47 -8.56 23.07
C ILE A 469 -25.98 -9.82 23.80
N PRO A 470 -26.73 -10.41 24.75
CA PRO A 470 -26.28 -11.63 25.41
C PRO A 470 -26.01 -12.79 24.45
N LEU A 471 -26.80 -12.92 23.37
CA LEU A 471 -26.58 -13.92 22.34
C LEU A 471 -25.27 -13.66 21.59
N PHE A 472 -24.98 -12.42 21.19
CA PHE A 472 -23.71 -12.10 20.53
C PHE A 472 -22.52 -12.31 21.46
N LEU A 473 -22.64 -11.97 22.75
CA LEU A 473 -21.60 -12.26 23.74
C LEU A 473 -21.40 -13.77 23.92
N GLN A 474 -22.49 -14.54 23.92
CA GLN A 474 -22.40 -16.00 23.95
C GLN A 474 -21.67 -16.50 22.71
N VAL A 475 -22.00 -16.07 21.50
CA VAL A 475 -21.27 -16.46 20.28
C VAL A 475 -19.81 -16.05 20.33
N LEU A 476 -19.50 -14.87 20.89
CA LEU A 476 -18.14 -14.39 21.07
C LEU A 476 -17.35 -15.24 22.10
N ALA A 477 -18.01 -15.71 23.16
CA ALA A 477 -17.41 -16.51 24.22
C ALA A 477 -17.35 -18.02 23.89
N HIS A 478 -18.36 -18.54 23.21
CA HIS A 478 -18.52 -19.92 22.82
C HIS A 478 -17.38 -20.30 21.85
N ASP A 479 -16.82 -21.48 22.07
CA ASP A 479 -15.71 -22.13 21.35
C ASP A 479 -14.26 -21.85 21.78
N THR A 480 -13.98 -21.00 22.77
CA THR A 480 -12.60 -20.96 23.32
C THR A 480 -12.18 -22.32 23.89
N GLU A 481 -13.10 -23.04 24.55
CA GLU A 481 -12.86 -24.36 25.16
C GLU A 481 -12.86 -25.53 24.15
N LYS A 482 -13.71 -25.53 23.11
CA LYS A 482 -13.67 -26.56 22.04
C LYS A 482 -12.40 -26.42 21.17
N LEU A 483 -11.94 -25.19 20.95
CA LEU A 483 -10.68 -24.89 20.25
C LEU A 483 -9.45 -25.32 21.06
N GLN A 484 -9.46 -25.16 22.39
CA GLN A 484 -8.40 -25.63 23.30
C GLN A 484 -8.42 -27.16 23.47
N ALA A 485 -9.58 -27.77 23.73
CA ALA A 485 -9.71 -29.22 23.91
C ALA A 485 -9.25 -30.02 22.67
N ARG A 486 -9.41 -29.47 21.45
CA ARG A 486 -8.95 -30.11 20.20
C ARG A 486 -7.51 -29.77 19.80
N ARG A 487 -6.97 -28.62 20.23
CA ARG A 487 -5.53 -28.32 20.16
C ARG A 487 -4.73 -29.29 21.02
N ASP A 488 -5.26 -29.64 22.18
CA ASP A 488 -4.64 -30.62 23.09
C ASP A 488 -4.84 -32.07 22.61
N SER A 489 -5.87 -32.34 21.79
CA SER A 489 -6.14 -33.67 21.23
C SER A 489 -5.45 -33.98 19.89
N SER A 490 -4.59 -33.09 19.36
CA SER A 490 -3.98 -33.22 18.03
C SER A 490 -2.84 -34.26 17.93
N SER A 491 -2.90 -35.34 18.71
CA SER A 491 -1.96 -36.47 18.65
C SER A 491 -2.51 -37.72 17.95
N LEU A 492 -3.63 -37.64 17.23
CA LEU A 492 -4.21 -38.78 16.50
C LEU A 492 -4.28 -38.50 14.98
N PRO A 493 -4.00 -39.51 14.14
CA PRO A 493 -3.91 -39.34 12.68
C PRO A 493 -5.29 -39.18 12.04
N PRO A 494 -5.38 -38.57 10.85
CA PRO A 494 -6.64 -38.27 10.20
C PRO A 494 -7.21 -39.54 9.55
N SER A 495 -8.31 -40.04 10.11
CA SER A 495 -9.12 -41.07 9.45
C SER A 495 -10.48 -40.49 9.09
N SER A 496 -10.68 -40.29 7.78
CA SER A 496 -11.97 -40.22 7.08
C SER A 496 -12.95 -39.09 7.43
N SER A 497 -12.82 -37.95 6.75
CA SER A 497 -13.88 -37.22 6.02
C SER A 497 -13.40 -35.79 5.72
N TYR A 498 -13.78 -35.30 4.54
CA TYR A 498 -13.23 -34.12 3.89
C TYR A 498 -13.58 -32.81 4.62
N LEU A 499 -12.73 -32.37 5.56
CA LEU A 499 -12.55 -30.97 5.94
C LEU A 499 -11.19 -30.83 6.63
N HIS A 500 -10.27 -30.09 6.02
CA HIS A 500 -8.98 -29.77 6.65
C HIS A 500 -9.24 -29.04 7.99
N PRO A 501 -8.49 -29.32 9.07
CA PRO A 501 -8.62 -28.63 10.36
C PRO A 501 -8.57 -27.09 10.25
N SER A 502 -7.89 -26.55 9.24
CA SER A 502 -7.79 -25.11 8.97
C SER A 502 -9.08 -24.45 8.48
N SER A 503 -9.98 -25.18 7.81
CA SER A 503 -11.22 -24.62 7.23
C SER A 503 -12.27 -24.35 8.32
N TRP A 504 -12.44 -25.30 9.24
CA TRP A 504 -13.39 -25.19 10.34
C TRP A 504 -12.95 -24.13 11.37
N LEU A 505 -11.66 -24.08 11.70
CA LEU A 505 -11.10 -23.04 12.59
C LEU A 505 -11.35 -21.63 12.03
N LEU A 506 -11.32 -21.47 10.71
CA LEU A 506 -11.62 -20.21 10.05
C LEU A 506 -13.12 -19.87 10.17
N GLN A 507 -14.02 -20.84 9.96
CA GLN A 507 -15.47 -20.62 10.05
C GLN A 507 -15.92 -20.22 11.46
N VAL A 508 -15.43 -20.89 12.50
CA VAL A 508 -15.72 -20.52 13.90
C VAL A 508 -15.22 -19.10 14.20
N THR A 509 -14.03 -18.76 13.72
CA THR A 509 -13.48 -17.41 13.87
C THR A 509 -14.37 -16.37 13.18
N LEU A 510 -14.95 -16.68 12.03
CA LEU A 510 -15.84 -15.77 11.31
C LEU A 510 -17.14 -15.50 12.07
N LEU A 511 -17.74 -16.51 12.70
CA LEU A 511 -18.92 -16.31 13.56
C LEU A 511 -18.63 -15.34 14.73
N GLN A 512 -17.48 -15.51 15.37
CA GLN A 512 -17.03 -14.60 16.44
C GLN A 512 -16.79 -13.17 15.92
N VAL A 513 -16.22 -13.03 14.71
CA VAL A 513 -16.02 -11.73 14.06
C VAL A 513 -17.36 -11.07 13.76
N CYS A 514 -18.35 -11.80 13.24
CA CYS A 514 -19.69 -11.27 12.98
C CYS A 514 -20.37 -10.82 14.28
N ALA A 515 -20.32 -11.64 15.33
CA ALA A 515 -20.88 -11.29 16.63
C ALA A 515 -20.20 -10.07 17.26
N LEU A 516 -18.86 -10.01 17.23
CA LEU A 516 -18.10 -8.86 17.72
C LEU A 516 -18.44 -7.59 16.92
N SER A 517 -18.54 -7.69 15.59
CA SER A 517 -18.89 -6.57 14.73
C SER A 517 -20.29 -6.04 15.05
N ALA A 518 -21.27 -6.93 15.23
CA ALA A 518 -22.62 -6.55 15.63
C ALA A 518 -22.64 -5.82 16.98
N ILE A 519 -21.91 -6.33 17.99
CA ILE A 519 -21.78 -5.66 19.29
C ILE A 519 -21.18 -4.26 19.12
N LEU A 520 -20.08 -4.14 18.37
CA LEU A 520 -19.40 -2.87 18.14
C LEU A 520 -20.30 -1.84 17.44
N ASP A 521 -21.07 -2.26 16.43
CA ASP A 521 -22.00 -1.40 15.71
C ASP A 521 -23.18 -0.95 16.59
N ILE A 522 -23.76 -1.87 17.38
CA ILE A 522 -24.81 -1.56 18.36
C ILE A 522 -24.31 -0.50 19.36
N LEU A 523 -23.13 -0.70 19.95
CA LEU A 523 -22.51 0.24 20.90
C LEU A 523 -22.14 1.58 20.26
N LEU A 524 -21.91 1.60 18.95
CA LEU A 524 -21.64 2.82 18.21
C LEU A 524 -22.93 3.61 17.94
N VAL A 525 -24.01 2.94 17.56
CA VAL A 525 -25.31 3.54 17.26
C VAL A 525 -26.00 4.03 18.53
N PHE A 526 -26.18 3.17 19.55
CA PHE A 526 -26.96 3.47 20.74
C PHE A 526 -26.10 3.96 21.90
N LYS A 527 -26.55 5.01 22.60
CA LYS A 527 -25.77 5.69 23.65
C LYS A 527 -26.08 5.21 25.08
N GLN A 528 -27.29 4.70 25.36
CA GLN A 528 -27.79 4.61 26.72
C GLN A 528 -28.66 3.36 26.97
N SER A 529 -28.01 2.20 26.97
CA SER A 529 -28.59 1.01 27.56
C SER A 529 -27.69 0.45 28.65
N ASP A 530 -28.33 -0.08 29.68
CA ASP A 530 -27.69 -0.90 30.69
C ASP A 530 -27.44 -2.28 30.08
N TRP A 531 -26.45 -2.36 29.19
CA TRP A 531 -26.16 -3.52 28.32
C TRP A 531 -25.81 -4.81 29.09
N ASN A 532 -25.79 -4.75 30.41
CA ASN A 532 -25.56 -5.88 31.31
C ASN A 532 -26.86 -6.59 31.74
N LYS A 533 -28.05 -6.12 31.31
CA LYS A 533 -29.34 -6.76 31.63
C LYS A 533 -29.62 -7.94 30.70
N VAL A 534 -29.68 -9.14 31.25
CA VAL A 534 -30.00 -10.39 30.55
C VAL A 534 -31.53 -10.61 30.54
N PRO A 535 -32.18 -10.82 29.38
CA PRO A 535 -33.56 -11.34 29.36
C PRO A 535 -33.58 -12.82 29.76
N GLU A 536 -34.42 -13.19 30.72
CA GLU A 536 -34.54 -14.56 31.26
C GLU A 536 -34.96 -15.64 30.23
N ASN A 537 -35.39 -15.24 29.02
CA ASN A 537 -36.09 -16.13 28.08
C ASN A 537 -35.28 -16.52 26.82
N LEU A 538 -33.98 -16.22 26.74
CA LEU A 538 -33.13 -16.59 25.59
C LEU A 538 -32.14 -17.74 25.91
N LEU A 539 -32.22 -18.31 27.11
CA LEU A 539 -31.29 -19.31 27.64
C LEU A 539 -31.79 -20.76 27.43
N GLU A 540 -31.89 -21.20 26.18
CA GLU A 540 -31.90 -22.65 25.86
C GLU A 540 -30.96 -22.96 24.69
N VAL A 541 -29.73 -22.43 24.74
CA VAL A 541 -28.59 -22.97 24.00
C VAL A 541 -27.40 -22.95 24.97
N GLY A 542 -26.87 -24.14 25.27
CA GLY A 542 -26.17 -24.44 26.51
C GLY A 542 -24.89 -23.65 26.84
N GLY A 543 -24.54 -23.71 28.13
CA GLY A 543 -23.24 -23.32 28.70
C GLY A 543 -23.34 -22.30 29.85
N ASP A 544 -23.50 -22.78 31.08
CA ASP A 544 -23.38 -21.99 32.31
C ASP A 544 -21.93 -21.47 32.49
N SER A 545 -21.63 -20.21 32.11
CA SER A 545 -20.35 -19.57 32.47
C SER A 545 -20.26 -18.04 32.29
N ALA A 546 -21.13 -17.39 31.51
CA ALA A 546 -20.94 -15.96 31.16
C ALA A 546 -21.64 -14.93 32.08
N ALA A 547 -22.14 -15.34 33.24
CA ALA A 547 -22.90 -14.48 34.15
C ALA A 547 -21.97 -13.63 35.05
N GLY A 548 -21.38 -12.54 34.52
CA GLY A 548 -20.73 -11.54 35.38
C GLY A 548 -19.78 -10.53 34.75
N THR A 549 -19.31 -10.72 33.51
CA THR A 549 -18.33 -9.83 32.87
C THR A 549 -19.03 -8.79 32.00
N SER A 550 -18.76 -7.49 32.24
CA SER A 550 -19.37 -6.40 31.47
C SER A 550 -19.07 -6.52 29.97
N VAL A 551 -20.02 -6.10 29.11
CA VAL A 551 -19.85 -6.08 27.64
C VAL A 551 -18.52 -5.42 27.24
N TRP A 552 -18.18 -4.31 27.89
CA TRP A 552 -16.95 -3.56 27.62
C TRP A 552 -15.68 -4.37 27.88
N GLN A 553 -15.64 -5.14 28.96
CA GLN A 553 -14.49 -5.99 29.27
C GLN A 553 -14.32 -7.10 28.23
N GLN A 554 -15.41 -7.72 27.77
CA GLN A 554 -15.35 -8.80 26.77
C GLN A 554 -14.86 -8.29 25.40
N VAL A 555 -15.35 -7.11 24.97
CA VAL A 555 -14.90 -6.47 23.73
C VAL A 555 -13.42 -6.08 23.83
N VAL A 556 -12.97 -5.51 24.96
CA VAL A 556 -11.54 -5.17 25.15
C VAL A 556 -10.66 -6.43 25.22
N GLN A 557 -11.12 -7.51 25.84
CA GLN A 557 -10.40 -8.78 25.92
C GLN A 557 -10.16 -9.40 24.53
N SER A 558 -11.00 -9.09 23.55
CA SER A 558 -10.84 -9.55 22.17
C SER A 558 -9.55 -9.03 21.50
N LEU A 559 -8.96 -7.94 22.00
CA LEU A 559 -7.63 -7.46 21.58
C LEU A 559 -6.49 -8.42 21.96
N SER A 560 -6.71 -9.32 22.91
CA SER A 560 -5.73 -10.32 23.36
C SER A 560 -6.01 -11.73 22.79
N ASN A 561 -6.96 -11.86 21.85
CA ASN A 561 -7.32 -13.13 21.24
C ASN A 561 -6.20 -13.68 20.33
N GLY A 562 -6.07 -15.01 20.23
CA GLY A 562 -5.10 -15.66 19.35
C GLY A 562 -5.36 -15.44 17.85
N SER A 563 -6.59 -15.11 17.45
CA SER A 563 -6.96 -14.81 16.07
C SER A 563 -6.65 -13.36 15.68
N PHE A 564 -5.92 -13.19 14.58
CA PHE A 564 -5.61 -11.86 14.03
C PHE A 564 -6.88 -11.13 13.53
N LEU A 565 -7.87 -11.86 12.99
CA LEU A 565 -9.12 -11.29 12.50
C LEU A 565 -9.93 -10.66 13.63
N LEU A 566 -10.02 -11.35 14.78
CA LEU A 566 -10.70 -10.82 15.96
C LEU A 566 -9.97 -9.62 16.55
N ARG A 567 -8.64 -9.68 16.64
CA ARG A 567 -7.85 -8.54 17.12
C ARG A 567 -7.99 -7.31 16.22
N ALA A 568 -7.97 -7.49 14.90
CA ALA A 568 -8.18 -6.41 13.94
C ALA A 568 -9.59 -5.80 14.05
N THR A 569 -10.63 -6.64 14.12
CA THR A 569 -12.03 -6.21 14.27
C THR A 569 -12.23 -5.46 15.59
N ALA A 570 -11.72 -6.00 16.70
CA ALA A 570 -11.75 -5.35 18.01
C ALA A 570 -11.03 -4.00 17.99
N ALA A 571 -9.83 -3.95 17.41
CA ALA A 571 -9.03 -2.73 17.35
C ALA A 571 -9.72 -1.62 16.55
N GLU A 572 -10.27 -1.95 15.39
CA GLU A 572 -11.01 -0.99 14.56
C GLU A 572 -12.28 -0.49 15.27
N GLY A 573 -13.08 -1.40 15.83
CA GLY A 573 -14.31 -1.06 16.54
C GLY A 573 -14.07 -0.20 17.79
N LEU A 574 -13.13 -0.60 18.64
CA LEU A 574 -12.77 0.15 19.84
C LEU A 574 -12.18 1.52 19.50
N ALA A 575 -11.39 1.63 18.42
CA ALA A 575 -10.92 2.91 17.90
C ALA A 575 -12.08 3.82 17.46
N LYS A 576 -13.09 3.28 16.74
CA LYS A 576 -14.30 4.01 16.37
C LYS A 576 -15.09 4.47 17.59
N LEU A 577 -15.27 3.61 18.59
CA LEU A 577 -15.99 3.91 19.84
C LEU A 577 -15.29 4.98 20.68
N LEU A 578 -13.95 4.92 20.81
CA LEU A 578 -13.16 5.98 21.44
C LEU A 578 -13.28 7.29 20.67
N TYR A 579 -13.10 7.25 19.35
CA TYR A 579 -13.20 8.44 18.52
C TYR A 579 -14.61 9.05 18.63
N ALA A 580 -15.66 8.26 18.70
CA ALA A 580 -17.05 8.71 18.88
C ALA A 580 -17.41 9.13 20.33
N GLY A 581 -16.48 9.02 21.28
CA GLY A 581 -16.69 9.38 22.69
C GLY A 581 -17.60 8.41 23.47
N ARG A 582 -17.86 7.21 22.93
CA ARG A 582 -18.76 6.21 23.55
C ARG A 582 -18.19 5.63 24.84
N LEU A 583 -16.88 5.35 24.86
CA LEU A 583 -16.23 4.80 26.06
C LEU A 583 -16.10 5.81 27.20
N ARG A 584 -15.98 7.11 26.89
CA ARG A 584 -15.99 8.16 27.92
C ARG A 584 -17.32 8.17 28.67
N ALA A 585 -18.43 7.98 27.95
CA ALA A 585 -19.76 7.88 28.56
C ALA A 585 -19.93 6.61 29.42
N ALA A 586 -19.26 5.52 29.06
CA ALA A 586 -19.23 4.29 29.86
C ALA A 586 -18.37 4.40 31.13
N GLY A 587 -17.36 5.27 31.11
CA GLY A 587 -16.54 5.63 32.28
C GLY A 587 -15.09 5.89 31.93
N HIS A 588 -14.47 6.86 32.62
CA HIS A 588 -13.08 7.26 32.39
C HIS A 588 -12.06 6.11 32.51
N GLU A 589 -12.32 5.12 33.36
CA GLU A 589 -11.40 3.99 33.53
C GLU A 589 -11.44 3.06 32.31
N VAL A 590 -12.64 2.79 31.76
CA VAL A 590 -12.82 1.99 30.54
C VAL A 590 -12.16 2.68 29.35
N GLU A 591 -12.32 4.00 29.23
CA GLU A 591 -11.66 4.83 28.20
C GLU A 591 -10.13 4.70 28.27
N LYS A 592 -9.54 4.82 29.46
CA LYS A 592 -8.09 4.69 29.67
C LYS A 592 -7.59 3.28 29.36
N GLN A 593 -8.23 2.25 29.91
CA GLN A 593 -7.83 0.85 29.71
C GLN A 593 -7.90 0.46 28.24
N THR A 594 -8.94 0.90 27.54
CA THR A 594 -9.08 0.64 26.11
C THR A 594 -8.00 1.37 25.30
N THR A 595 -7.77 2.66 25.58
CA THR A 595 -6.73 3.44 24.88
C THR A 595 -5.35 2.81 25.07
N LEU A 596 -5.06 2.33 26.28
CA LEU A 596 -3.83 1.60 26.61
C LEU A 596 -3.72 0.27 25.85
N ALA A 597 -4.80 -0.51 25.80
CA ALA A 597 -4.84 -1.78 25.09
C ALA A 597 -4.61 -1.61 23.57
N LEU A 598 -5.23 -0.58 22.96
CA LEU A 598 -4.98 -0.23 21.56
C LEU A 598 -3.53 0.21 21.32
N LEU A 599 -2.92 0.91 22.28
CA LEU A 599 -1.51 1.33 22.16
C LEU A 599 -0.60 0.09 22.12
N PHE A 600 -0.87 -0.89 22.98
CA PHE A 600 -0.17 -2.16 22.95
C PHE A 600 -0.40 -2.94 21.65
N ALA A 601 -1.65 -3.01 21.17
CA ALA A 601 -1.96 -3.64 19.89
C ALA A 601 -1.16 -3.00 18.74
N TYR A 602 -1.05 -1.67 18.73
CA TYR A 602 -0.29 -0.95 17.71
C TYR A 602 1.20 -1.31 17.70
N PHE A 603 1.85 -1.34 18.86
CA PHE A 603 3.29 -1.59 18.95
C PHE A 603 3.68 -3.08 18.95
N ALA A 604 2.79 -3.97 19.40
CA ALA A 604 3.01 -5.41 19.41
C ALA A 604 2.67 -6.09 18.06
N SER A 605 1.84 -5.44 17.23
CA SER A 605 1.43 -5.99 15.93
C SER A 605 2.61 -6.22 14.98
N SER A 606 2.66 -7.41 14.37
CA SER A 606 3.66 -7.72 13.34
C SER A 606 3.32 -6.96 12.06
N ALA A 607 4.35 -6.46 11.36
CA ALA A 607 4.15 -5.73 10.11
C ALA A 607 3.66 -6.62 8.95
N GLU A 608 3.91 -7.93 9.04
CA GLU A 608 3.60 -8.90 7.99
C GLU A 608 2.17 -9.45 8.10
N GLU A 609 1.74 -9.84 9.31
CA GLU A 609 0.43 -10.51 9.49
C GLU A 609 -0.70 -9.52 9.85
N GLU A 610 -0.37 -8.38 10.47
CA GLU A 610 -1.38 -7.46 11.06
C GLU A 610 -1.29 -6.04 10.50
N SER A 611 -0.89 -5.93 9.23
CA SER A 611 -0.67 -4.63 8.58
C SER A 611 -1.93 -3.74 8.57
N ALA A 612 -3.12 -4.30 8.38
CA ALA A 612 -4.38 -3.56 8.37
C ALA A 612 -4.69 -2.94 9.75
N MET A 613 -4.60 -3.74 10.83
CA MET A 613 -4.79 -3.25 12.20
C MET A 613 -3.77 -2.16 12.54
N ARG A 614 -2.50 -2.39 12.21
CA ARG A 614 -1.44 -1.41 12.45
C ARG A 614 -1.67 -0.10 11.69
N GLN A 615 -2.14 -0.17 10.44
CA GLN A 615 -2.49 1.01 9.64
C GLN A 615 -3.71 1.75 10.21
N CYS A 616 -4.75 1.02 10.63
CA CYS A 616 -5.92 1.61 11.31
C CYS A 616 -5.48 2.41 12.54
N LEU A 617 -4.67 1.80 13.41
CA LEU A 617 -4.19 2.44 14.64
C LEU A 617 -3.22 3.60 14.37
N ALA A 618 -2.39 3.51 13.32
CA ALA A 618 -1.51 4.59 12.89
C ALA A 618 -2.28 5.85 12.45
N VAL A 619 -3.50 5.69 11.89
CA VAL A 619 -4.39 6.81 11.55
C VAL A 619 -5.21 7.26 12.76
N PHE A 620 -5.67 6.31 13.57
CA PHE A 620 -6.50 6.57 14.76
C PHE A 620 -5.79 7.45 15.78
N PHE A 621 -4.57 7.13 16.23
CA PHE A 621 -3.96 7.85 17.35
C PHE A 621 -3.73 9.35 17.07
N PRO A 622 -3.18 9.77 15.91
CA PRO A 622 -3.08 11.19 15.57
C PRO A 622 -4.44 11.90 15.45
N THR A 623 -5.44 11.23 14.86
CA THR A 623 -6.77 11.82 14.68
C THR A 623 -7.53 11.92 16.01
N PHE A 624 -7.42 10.92 16.87
CA PHE A 624 -7.95 10.92 18.23
C PHE A 624 -7.31 12.04 19.06
N ALA A 625 -5.99 12.16 19.06
CA ALA A 625 -5.27 13.23 19.78
C ALA A 625 -5.74 14.63 19.35
N ALA A 626 -5.95 14.85 18.05
CA ALA A 626 -6.32 16.14 17.48
C ALA A 626 -7.81 16.49 17.62
N LYS A 627 -8.68 15.54 17.96
CA LYS A 627 -10.14 15.73 17.94
C LYS A 627 -10.65 16.62 19.08
N GLU A 628 -10.25 16.32 20.32
CA GLU A 628 -10.71 17.00 21.53
C GLU A 628 -9.56 17.16 22.52
N ALA A 629 -9.55 18.27 23.27
CA ALA A 629 -8.50 18.55 24.24
C ALA A 629 -8.40 17.48 25.35
N ASP A 630 -9.53 16.91 25.77
CA ASP A 630 -9.57 15.85 26.78
C ASP A 630 -8.87 14.56 26.33
N ASN A 631 -8.83 14.28 25.02
CA ASN A 631 -8.12 13.11 24.49
C ASN A 631 -6.61 13.19 24.78
N LEU A 632 -6.04 14.38 24.79
CA LEU A 632 -4.64 14.61 25.17
C LEU A 632 -4.40 14.26 26.65
N LEU A 633 -5.37 14.52 27.52
CA LEU A 633 -5.29 14.16 28.93
C LEU A 633 -5.33 12.64 29.12
N VAL A 634 -6.16 11.93 28.34
CA VAL A 634 -6.20 10.46 28.33
C VAL A 634 -4.84 9.90 27.88
N LEU A 635 -4.28 10.41 26.78
CA LEU A 635 -2.95 10.00 26.28
C LEU A 635 -1.84 10.26 27.32
N GLY A 636 -1.88 11.40 28.01
CA GLY A 636 -0.97 11.70 29.11
C GLY A 636 -1.10 10.73 30.28
N ALA A 637 -2.33 10.35 30.64
CA ALA A 637 -2.61 9.47 31.76
C ALA A 637 -2.16 8.01 31.54
N ILE A 638 -2.19 7.53 30.29
CA ILE A 638 -1.78 6.14 29.98
C ILE A 638 -0.27 5.97 29.78
N ALA A 639 0.50 7.07 29.67
CA ALA A 639 1.91 7.02 29.30
C ALA A 639 2.77 6.24 30.29
N LEU A 640 2.70 6.54 31.60
CA LEU A 640 3.48 5.80 32.60
C LEU A 640 3.02 4.33 32.74
N PRO A 641 1.71 4.04 32.85
CA PRO A 641 1.22 2.65 32.83
C PRO A 641 1.74 1.84 31.63
N ALA A 642 1.73 2.44 30.42
CA ALA A 642 2.26 1.79 29.22
C ALA A 642 3.74 1.41 29.35
N LEU A 643 4.56 2.35 29.84
CA LEU A 643 5.99 2.13 30.00
C LEU A 643 6.30 1.07 31.06
N ARG A 644 5.61 1.08 32.21
CA ARG A 644 5.78 0.06 33.25
C ARG A 644 5.49 -1.34 32.72
N ILE A 645 4.33 -1.52 32.08
CA ILE A 645 3.92 -2.81 31.53
C ILE A 645 4.92 -3.33 30.48
N ILE A 646 5.45 -2.46 29.61
CA ILE A 646 6.45 -2.86 28.60
C ILE A 646 7.78 -3.25 29.27
N LEU A 647 8.24 -2.48 30.26
CA LEU A 647 9.52 -2.73 30.94
C LEU A 647 9.49 -3.98 31.83
N GLU A 648 8.32 -4.31 32.37
CA GLU A 648 8.08 -5.48 33.23
C GLU A 648 7.59 -6.71 32.44
N ALA A 649 7.42 -6.58 31.12
CA ALA A 649 6.91 -7.65 30.28
C ALA A 649 7.79 -8.91 30.36
N PRO A 650 7.21 -10.10 30.66
CA PRO A 650 7.95 -11.36 30.64
C PRO A 650 8.58 -11.63 29.26
N ARG A 651 9.71 -12.35 29.20
CA ARG A 651 10.43 -12.64 27.94
C ARG A 651 9.56 -13.31 26.85
N GLY A 652 8.52 -14.05 27.24
CA GLY A 652 7.57 -14.69 26.32
C GLY A 652 6.46 -13.77 25.80
N SER A 653 6.31 -12.57 26.37
CA SER A 653 5.30 -11.60 25.94
C SER A 653 5.70 -10.90 24.64
N PRO A 654 4.78 -10.67 23.68
CA PRO A 654 5.04 -9.82 22.52
C PRO A 654 5.55 -8.42 22.90
N LEU A 655 5.13 -7.91 24.06
CA LEU A 655 5.54 -6.59 24.57
C LEU A 655 7.02 -6.54 24.98
N ALA A 656 7.66 -7.66 25.29
CA ALA A 656 9.09 -7.68 25.62
C ALA A 656 9.99 -7.30 24.42
N LYS A 657 9.46 -7.37 23.18
CA LYS A 657 10.15 -6.93 21.96
C LYS A 657 9.92 -5.44 21.67
N VAL A 658 8.99 -4.80 22.36
CA VAL A 658 8.61 -3.40 22.10
C VAL A 658 9.63 -2.46 22.75
N ASN A 659 10.09 -1.48 21.98
CA ASN A 659 11.01 -0.47 22.49
C ASN A 659 10.24 0.59 23.28
N ALA A 660 10.32 0.53 24.62
CA ALA A 660 9.66 1.48 25.52
C ALA A 660 10.02 2.95 25.21
N LEU A 661 11.26 3.25 24.78
CA LEU A 661 11.65 4.61 24.40
C LEU A 661 10.87 5.09 23.17
N GLN A 662 10.66 4.22 22.18
CA GLN A 662 9.92 4.55 20.97
C GLN A 662 8.44 4.82 21.29
N VAL A 663 7.84 4.05 22.21
CA VAL A 663 6.46 4.28 22.69
C VAL A 663 6.35 5.64 23.39
N GLY A 664 7.29 5.96 24.28
CA GLY A 664 7.36 7.25 24.95
C GLY A 664 7.50 8.42 23.99
N GLN A 665 8.41 8.31 23.02
CA GLN A 665 8.62 9.30 21.96
C GLN A 665 7.35 9.53 21.13
N TYR A 666 6.65 8.45 20.78
CA TYR A 666 5.42 8.52 20.02
C TYR A 666 4.28 9.21 20.78
N LEU A 667 4.06 8.86 22.05
CA LEU A 667 3.05 9.53 22.87
C LEU A 667 3.34 11.03 23.01
N LEU A 668 4.61 11.40 23.20
CA LEU A 668 5.01 12.81 23.28
C LEU A 668 4.81 13.54 21.96
N SER A 669 5.13 12.93 20.81
CA SER A 669 4.87 13.55 19.51
C SER A 669 3.39 13.76 19.25
N LEU A 670 2.51 12.82 19.65
CA LEU A 670 1.06 13.00 19.56
C LEU A 670 0.58 14.21 20.36
N LEU A 671 1.09 14.40 21.59
CA LEU A 671 0.75 15.56 22.42
C LEU A 671 1.23 16.88 21.82
N GLU A 672 2.26 16.87 20.99
CA GLU A 672 2.82 18.04 20.33
C GLU A 672 2.11 18.39 19.04
N ASP A 673 2.00 17.42 18.14
CA ASP A 673 1.42 17.60 16.82
C ASP A 673 -0.06 17.99 16.90
N ALA A 674 -0.75 17.53 17.94
CA ALA A 674 -2.16 17.82 18.19
C ALA A 674 -2.41 19.13 18.98
N ALA A 675 -1.37 19.79 19.51
CA ALA A 675 -1.52 21.01 20.33
C ALA A 675 -1.83 22.26 19.48
N LYS A 676 -2.98 22.26 18.81
CA LYS A 676 -3.47 23.35 17.95
C LYS A 676 -4.70 24.01 18.60
N GLY A 677 -4.60 25.30 18.88
CA GLY A 677 -5.64 26.06 19.58
C GLY A 677 -5.47 26.09 21.10
N GLU A 678 -6.13 27.04 21.77
CA GLU A 678 -5.85 27.38 23.17
C GLU A 678 -6.10 26.21 24.14
N ASP A 679 -7.23 25.52 24.02
CA ASP A 679 -7.61 24.42 24.91
C ASP A 679 -6.72 23.19 24.71
N ALA A 680 -6.42 22.82 23.46
CA ALA A 680 -5.49 21.74 23.15
C ALA A 680 -4.07 22.03 23.66
N ILE A 681 -3.61 23.28 23.56
CA ILE A 681 -2.31 23.70 24.12
C ILE A 681 -2.32 23.55 25.65
N LYS A 682 -3.38 23.98 26.34
CA LYS A 682 -3.51 23.83 27.79
C LYS A 682 -3.54 22.36 28.20
N ALA A 683 -4.31 21.53 27.50
CA ALA A 683 -4.40 20.10 27.78
C ALA A 683 -3.09 19.36 27.51
N SER A 684 -2.41 19.65 26.39
CA SER A 684 -1.08 19.12 26.07
C SER A 684 -0.07 19.46 27.18
N LYS A 685 -0.03 20.72 27.63
CA LYS A 685 0.84 21.13 28.76
C LYS A 685 0.53 20.34 30.02
N ARG A 686 -0.76 20.19 30.37
CA ARG A 686 -1.19 19.42 31.53
C ARG A 686 -0.81 17.95 31.41
N ALA A 687 -1.02 17.33 30.26
CA ALA A 687 -0.64 15.94 29.97
C ALA A 687 0.87 15.74 30.14
N LYS A 688 1.70 16.62 29.56
CA LYS A 688 3.17 16.58 29.72
C LYS A 688 3.61 16.76 31.18
N LEU A 689 2.97 17.64 31.94
CA LEU A 689 3.22 17.81 33.37
C LEU A 689 2.84 16.57 34.18
N THR A 690 1.71 15.93 33.86
CA THR A 690 1.31 14.66 34.47
C THR A 690 2.37 13.59 34.20
N ILE A 691 2.84 13.45 32.96
CA ILE A 691 3.93 12.52 32.60
C ILE A 691 5.19 12.83 33.42
N ALA A 692 5.59 14.11 33.52
CA ALA A 692 6.76 14.54 34.28
C ALA A 692 6.63 14.16 35.78
N SER A 693 5.49 14.47 36.41
CA SER A 693 5.23 14.16 37.81
C SER A 693 5.32 12.65 38.07
N LEU A 694 4.64 11.87 37.24
CA LEU A 694 4.61 10.42 37.32
C LEU A 694 6.02 9.80 37.17
N ILE A 695 6.85 10.33 36.27
CA ILE A 695 8.24 9.89 36.13
C ILE A 695 9.07 10.29 37.35
N CYS A 696 8.90 11.50 37.88
CA CYS A 696 9.60 11.94 39.09
C CYS A 696 9.24 11.06 40.30
N GLU A 697 7.95 10.79 40.51
CA GLU A 697 7.47 9.86 41.53
C GLU A 697 8.15 8.49 41.40
N GLU A 698 8.21 7.96 40.17
CA GLU A 698 8.87 6.68 39.89
C GLU A 698 10.37 6.68 40.20
N LEU A 699 11.08 7.77 39.88
CA LEU A 699 12.49 7.92 40.20
C LEU A 699 12.73 8.01 41.72
N THR A 700 11.83 8.68 42.45
CA THR A 700 11.93 8.86 43.91
C THR A 700 11.47 7.64 44.71
N GLY A 701 10.54 6.85 44.19
CA GLY A 701 9.91 5.74 44.90
C GLY A 701 10.62 4.38 44.77
N CYS A 702 11.74 4.29 44.05
CA CYS A 702 12.24 3.00 43.57
C CYS A 702 13.50 2.45 44.26
N ASP A 703 13.33 1.33 44.99
CA ASP A 703 14.30 0.23 45.17
C ASP A 703 14.31 -0.74 43.95
N SER A 704 14.07 -0.23 42.73
CA SER A 704 13.92 -1.04 41.51
C SER A 704 15.24 -1.27 40.74
N SER A 705 15.23 -2.27 39.85
CA SER A 705 16.40 -2.68 39.04
C SER A 705 16.97 -1.53 38.18
N ALA A 706 18.29 -1.55 37.94
CA ALA A 706 19.01 -0.52 37.19
C ALA A 706 18.46 -0.23 35.78
N SER A 707 17.78 -1.21 35.16
CA SER A 707 17.17 -1.08 33.83
C SER A 707 15.97 -0.13 33.80
N VAL A 708 15.10 -0.21 34.82
CA VAL A 708 13.92 0.65 34.95
C VAL A 708 14.37 2.09 35.21
N LYS A 709 15.33 2.29 36.11
CA LYS A 709 15.90 3.60 36.43
C LYS A 709 16.53 4.28 35.19
N CYS A 710 17.32 3.56 34.38
CA CYS A 710 17.92 4.10 33.16
C CYS A 710 16.88 4.51 32.10
N SER A 711 15.79 3.75 31.96
CA SER A 711 14.74 4.05 30.99
C SER A 711 13.89 5.25 31.45
N CYS A 712 13.52 5.30 32.74
CA CYS A 712 12.87 6.46 33.34
C CYS A 712 13.73 7.72 33.27
N LEU A 713 15.06 7.61 33.45
CA LEU A 713 15.99 8.74 33.31
C LEU A 713 16.03 9.28 31.88
N ARG A 714 16.09 8.41 30.86
CA ARG A 714 16.06 8.82 29.44
C ARG A 714 14.74 9.49 29.06
N LEU A 715 13.62 8.98 29.57
CA LEU A 715 12.30 9.60 29.39
C LEU A 715 12.19 10.94 30.13
N SER A 716 12.73 11.04 31.35
CA SER A 716 12.82 12.31 32.09
C SER A 716 13.54 13.37 31.29
N LEU A 717 14.70 13.02 30.71
CA LEU A 717 15.49 13.91 29.86
C LEU A 717 14.70 14.34 28.62
N LEU A 718 13.91 13.45 28.03
CA LEU A 718 13.05 13.76 26.89
C LEU A 718 11.92 14.73 27.29
N VAL A 719 11.21 14.45 28.38
CA VAL A 719 10.13 15.31 28.89
C VAL A 719 10.66 16.69 29.27
N LEU A 720 11.85 16.77 29.86
CA LEU A 720 12.53 18.04 30.16
C LEU A 720 12.94 18.80 28.89
N SER A 721 13.38 18.11 27.84
CA SER A 721 13.70 18.73 26.54
C SER A 721 12.48 19.29 25.81
N PHE A 722 11.30 18.69 26.05
CA PHE A 722 10.03 19.19 25.53
C PHE A 722 9.35 20.22 26.43
N ALA A 723 9.71 20.26 27.72
CA ALA A 723 9.28 21.32 28.64
C ALA A 723 10.10 22.60 28.47
N SER A 724 11.37 22.50 28.05
CA SER A 724 12.25 23.65 27.80
C SER A 724 11.98 24.40 26.50
N SER A 725 11.17 23.84 25.58
CA SER A 725 10.68 24.53 24.38
C SER A 725 9.45 25.43 24.64
N LEU A 726 8.98 25.51 25.89
CA LEU A 726 7.89 26.41 26.31
C LEU A 726 8.45 27.80 26.67
N PRO A 727 7.83 28.91 26.22
CA PRO A 727 8.23 30.24 26.66
C PRO A 727 8.05 30.38 28.18
N ALA A 728 9.13 30.78 28.84
CA ALA A 728 9.22 30.87 30.29
C ALA A 728 8.18 31.83 30.88
N ARG A 729 7.24 31.29 31.67
CA ARG A 729 6.75 31.96 32.89
C ARG A 729 6.46 30.89 33.95
N PRO A 730 7.21 30.84 35.06
CA PRO A 730 6.88 29.95 36.16
C PRO A 730 5.68 30.52 36.93
N HIS A 731 4.68 29.67 37.18
CA HIS A 731 3.66 29.92 38.20
C HIS A 731 4.31 29.69 39.59
N PRO A 732 4.01 30.47 40.65
CA PRO A 732 4.88 30.55 41.83
C PRO A 732 4.86 29.35 42.80
N ARG A 733 4.29 28.19 42.45
CA ARG A 733 4.06 27.09 43.40
C ARG A 733 4.88 25.82 43.21
N PHE A 734 5.74 25.73 42.19
CA PHE A 734 6.63 24.59 42.01
C PHE A 734 8.09 25.05 41.89
N ARG A 735 8.69 25.40 43.04
CA ARG A 735 10.15 25.35 43.21
C ARG A 735 10.46 24.00 43.85
N ILE A 736 10.68 22.98 43.03
CA ILE A 736 11.43 21.81 43.47
C ILE A 736 12.89 22.27 43.53
N ARG A 737 13.46 22.33 44.73
CA ARG A 737 14.90 22.49 44.92
C ARG A 737 15.57 21.24 44.39
N ALA A 738 16.43 21.40 43.39
CA ALA A 738 17.43 20.40 43.07
C ALA A 738 18.53 20.49 44.15
N GLU A 739 18.53 19.52 45.06
CA GLU A 739 19.71 18.99 45.75
C GLU A 739 19.70 17.48 45.57
#